data_AF-A0A918A8F8-F1
#
_entry.id   AF-A0A918A8F8-F1
#
_cell.length_a   1.000
_cell.length_b   1.000
_cell.length_c   1.000
_cell.angle_alpha   90.00
_cell.angle_beta   90.00
_cell.angle_gamma   90.00
#
_symmetry.space_group_name_H-M   'P 1'
#
loop_
_entity.id
_entity.type
_entity.pdbx_description
1 polymer ?
#
loop_
_entity_poly.entity_id
_entity_poly.type
_entity_poly.pdbx_seq_one_letter_code
_entity_poly.pdbx_strand_id
1 'polypeptide(L)'
;MDVDIWAWVGETQQQLSEAGNVGLAMALGDLPAQAYEGRFPQLDVMAPAISQQADALEQPWLEFYARYWHLLGRIGDRAQGAVAVGDAEQLLAFAQREEVRSCPAAPAAVEALALVWANTDGPGYAGERLETVGAAIEGLEPTDPAYTGLATQYVAALVDAGRAGEAVTYAETAVERLRAVGREASWELGAESARALLAAGRAEDALTALQAAGGFQADDPVAKEHRDGVRRALILATLGRVAEAVDALPDLDVVGEHPRVFVEWAHAVNKLADSSQITNTWQLGRVLRQWVDYFGMMGGYRSRVELSLIAGELAIARQGVWQARLLADLAESAAGELRDATGVAERIAELRAAADAATEPPAPGPVAERVAYFDAADGYNADPERWVGWLAPLSGKDIEATRRHTTTIGFLGYPSTGADIYWKMLVDTGDIAGADADDIAYLTTLLIEARQDERLEQMAATLPHAAKHLALARLHSARERWPEALDEAQHAVAAGAGVEARRLVAGAAQQVDENARGAAALLEVLDELTDEDVWRMIVMATAAEDWVTVRKGAAKLGMPIKSTEGPIEEEMGLIRLILPAPDGGQRQVLSIRTGPATARLALPQPRGMDYNAGDLVVFDPQLLEPLPEEPEEQQNFVPPFAAVSILRPGGYTSYFFDGAAPSDADWTEFTEVMAERGWPMWVYSDDDYQVTHPTSGEQISGVFGWVAVPPDVSAVEVDALLDDATERWSHPLAWLDLAREVDVEVERHERIVKEYGL
;
A
#
# COMPACT_ATOMS: atom_id res chain seq x y z
N MET A 1 -31.07 -27.94 -8.32
CA MET A 1 -30.82 -26.86 -7.36
C MET A 1 -29.49 -26.31 -7.79
N ASP A 2 -29.49 -25.16 -8.46
CA ASP A 2 -28.25 -24.45 -8.77
C ASP A 2 -27.69 -24.00 -7.43
N VAL A 3 -26.50 -24.51 -7.13
CA VAL A 3 -25.81 -24.18 -5.90
C VAL A 3 -24.75 -23.16 -6.27
N ASP A 4 -24.99 -21.92 -5.87
CA ASP A 4 -24.09 -20.79 -6.08
C ASP A 4 -23.01 -20.77 -4.97
N ILE A 5 -21.79 -20.36 -5.31
CA ILE A 5 -20.71 -20.20 -4.34
C ILE A 5 -21.10 -19.22 -3.22
N TRP A 6 -21.91 -18.20 -3.53
CA TRP A 6 -22.40 -17.24 -2.53
C TRP A 6 -23.35 -17.86 -1.51
N ALA A 7 -24.08 -18.91 -1.90
CA ALA A 7 -24.89 -19.67 -0.95
C ALA A 7 -23.98 -20.45 0.02
N TRP A 8 -22.90 -21.07 -0.49
CA TRP A 8 -21.91 -21.75 0.36
C TRP A 8 -21.19 -20.78 1.30
N VAL A 9 -20.79 -19.61 0.81
CA VAL A 9 -20.19 -18.55 1.63
C VAL A 9 -21.17 -18.11 2.72
N GLY A 10 -22.41 -17.77 2.38
CA GLY A 10 -23.41 -17.33 3.36
C GLY A 10 -23.72 -18.39 4.43
N GLU A 11 -23.87 -19.66 4.03
CA GLU A 11 -24.07 -20.78 4.96
C GLU A 11 -22.88 -20.94 5.91
N THR A 12 -21.65 -20.86 5.41
CA THR A 12 -20.44 -20.98 6.24
C THR A 12 -20.21 -19.76 7.13
N GLN A 13 -20.53 -18.55 6.67
CA GLN A 13 -20.53 -17.35 7.52
C GLN A 13 -21.48 -17.50 8.70
N GLN A 14 -22.69 -18.02 8.46
CA GLN A 14 -23.66 -18.29 9.52
C GLN A 14 -23.12 -19.33 10.52
N GLN A 15 -22.58 -20.46 10.04
CA GLN A 15 -21.98 -21.50 10.89
C GLN A 15 -20.83 -20.97 11.74
N LEU A 16 -19.94 -20.15 11.16
CA LEU A 16 -18.83 -19.52 11.86
C LEU A 16 -19.31 -18.55 12.94
N SER A 17 -20.32 -17.74 12.64
CA SER A 17 -20.92 -16.81 13.61
C SER A 17 -21.59 -17.57 14.76
N GLU A 18 -22.33 -18.63 14.48
CA GLU A 18 -22.96 -19.50 15.50
C GLU A 18 -21.93 -20.22 16.39
N ALA A 19 -20.74 -20.51 15.84
CA ALA A 19 -19.62 -21.11 16.57
C ALA A 19 -18.76 -20.08 17.35
N GLY A 20 -19.14 -18.80 17.38
CA GLY A 20 -18.42 -17.73 18.09
C GLY A 20 -17.24 -17.12 17.32
N ASN A 21 -17.03 -17.49 16.06
CA ASN A 21 -15.94 -17.00 15.20
C ASN A 21 -16.40 -15.84 14.31
N VAL A 22 -16.99 -14.80 14.90
CA VAL A 22 -17.61 -13.67 14.17
C VAL A 22 -16.61 -12.92 13.29
N GLY A 23 -15.39 -12.68 13.78
CA GLY A 23 -14.35 -12.00 13.01
C GLY A 23 -13.95 -12.75 11.73
N LEU A 24 -13.90 -14.09 11.79
CA LEU A 24 -13.60 -14.90 10.61
C LEU A 24 -14.78 -14.96 9.63
N ALA A 25 -16.02 -14.99 10.14
CA ALA A 25 -17.21 -14.92 9.31
C ALA A 25 -17.25 -13.61 8.50
N MET A 26 -16.91 -12.48 9.12
CA MET A 26 -16.76 -11.21 8.41
C MET A 26 -15.64 -11.27 7.38
N ALA A 27 -14.45 -11.74 7.79
CA ALA A 27 -13.30 -11.82 6.90
C ALA A 27 -13.56 -12.66 5.63
N LEU A 28 -14.32 -13.75 5.75
CA LEU A 28 -14.69 -14.60 4.63
C LEU A 28 -15.55 -13.87 3.58
N GLY A 29 -16.50 -13.04 4.02
CA GLY A 29 -17.36 -12.26 3.13
C GLY A 29 -16.61 -11.12 2.45
N ASP A 30 -15.60 -10.56 3.13
CA ASP A 30 -14.88 -9.38 2.67
C ASP A 30 -13.74 -9.70 1.68
N LEU A 31 -13.26 -10.95 1.60
CA LEU A 31 -12.14 -11.34 0.72
C LEU A 31 -12.26 -10.81 -0.73
N PRO A 32 -13.39 -10.97 -1.45
CA PRO A 32 -13.55 -10.43 -2.80
C PRO A 32 -13.42 -8.91 -2.85
N ALA A 33 -14.03 -8.21 -1.88
CA ALA A 33 -13.97 -6.75 -1.82
C ALA A 33 -12.53 -6.27 -1.59
N GLN A 34 -11.80 -6.91 -0.67
CA GLN A 34 -10.39 -6.57 -0.43
C GLN A 34 -9.53 -6.79 -1.68
N ALA A 35 -9.83 -7.82 -2.49
CA ALA A 35 -9.14 -8.09 -3.74
C ALA A 35 -9.42 -7.04 -4.83
N TYR A 36 -10.67 -6.63 -5.00
CA TYR A 36 -11.05 -5.63 -6.00
C TYR A 36 -10.65 -4.20 -5.61
N GLU A 37 -10.68 -3.87 -4.32
CA GLU A 37 -10.33 -2.53 -3.82
C GLU A 37 -8.81 -2.36 -3.60
N GLY A 38 -8.02 -3.38 -3.92
CA GLY A 38 -6.56 -3.31 -3.81
C GLY A 38 -6.03 -3.25 -2.38
N ARG A 39 -6.79 -3.76 -1.40
CA ARG A 39 -6.40 -3.83 0.02
C ARG A 39 -5.49 -5.05 0.28
N PHE A 40 -4.34 -5.06 -0.38
CA PHE A 40 -3.42 -6.21 -0.39
C PHE A 40 -2.81 -6.54 0.98
N PRO A 41 -2.38 -5.56 1.82
CA PRO A 41 -1.90 -5.88 3.16
C PRO A 41 -2.95 -6.64 3.99
N GLN A 42 -4.23 -6.28 3.83
CA GLN A 42 -5.34 -6.98 4.46
C GLN A 42 -5.51 -8.39 3.88
N LEU A 43 -5.46 -8.54 2.56
CA LEU A 43 -5.51 -9.86 1.91
C LEU A 43 -4.38 -10.81 2.34
N ASP A 44 -3.15 -10.29 2.45
CA ASP A 44 -1.96 -11.06 2.86
C ASP A 44 -2.07 -11.58 4.30
N VAL A 45 -2.91 -10.96 5.14
CA VAL A 45 -3.21 -11.41 6.49
C VAL A 45 -4.44 -12.34 6.50
N MET A 46 -5.52 -11.94 5.83
CA MET A 46 -6.82 -12.62 5.90
C MET A 46 -6.82 -13.98 5.19
N ALA A 47 -6.24 -14.06 3.98
CA ALA A 47 -6.33 -15.29 3.19
C ALA A 47 -5.57 -16.48 3.82
N PRO A 48 -4.35 -16.31 4.39
CA PRO A 48 -3.71 -17.39 5.13
C PRO A 48 -4.49 -17.81 6.39
N ALA A 49 -5.08 -16.86 7.12
CA ALA A 49 -5.88 -17.15 8.30
C ALA A 49 -7.13 -17.99 7.97
N ILE A 50 -7.85 -17.63 6.89
CA ILE A 50 -9.01 -18.39 6.40
C ILE A 50 -8.58 -19.78 5.92
N SER A 51 -7.45 -19.88 5.20
CA SER A 51 -6.90 -21.16 4.75
C SER A 51 -6.55 -22.08 5.93
N GLN A 52 -5.96 -21.55 6.99
CA GLN A 52 -5.64 -22.32 8.20
C GLN A 52 -6.90 -22.82 8.91
N GLN A 53 -7.97 -22.01 8.96
CA GLN A 53 -9.21 -22.45 9.58
C GLN A 53 -9.96 -23.50 8.74
N ALA A 54 -9.79 -23.50 7.42
CA ALA A 54 -10.42 -24.48 6.53
C ALA A 54 -10.09 -25.93 6.93
N ASP A 55 -8.84 -26.18 7.35
CA ASP A 55 -8.40 -27.48 7.88
C ASP A 55 -9.16 -27.87 9.16
N ALA A 56 -9.34 -26.94 10.10
CA ALA A 56 -10.04 -27.18 11.36
C ALA A 56 -11.54 -27.46 11.18
N LEU A 57 -12.14 -26.92 10.11
CA LEU A 57 -13.55 -27.11 9.76
C LEU A 57 -13.79 -28.31 8.84
N GLU A 58 -12.71 -28.96 8.38
CA GLU A 58 -12.76 -30.01 7.35
C GLU A 58 -13.50 -29.53 6.08
N GLN A 59 -13.27 -28.26 5.67
CA GLN A 59 -13.89 -27.64 4.49
C GLN A 59 -12.82 -27.23 3.44
N PRO A 60 -12.32 -28.16 2.60
CA PRO A 60 -11.27 -27.88 1.61
C PRO A 60 -11.62 -26.80 0.57
N TRP A 61 -12.91 -26.59 0.30
CA TRP A 61 -13.35 -25.53 -0.62
C TRP A 61 -13.08 -24.12 -0.07
N LEU A 62 -13.04 -23.95 1.26
CA LEU A 62 -12.76 -22.67 1.91
C LEU A 62 -11.29 -22.27 1.72
N GLU A 63 -10.38 -23.24 1.78
CA GLU A 63 -8.97 -23.04 1.44
C GLU A 63 -8.83 -22.66 -0.04
N PHE A 64 -9.53 -23.35 -0.95
CA PHE A 64 -9.56 -22.97 -2.36
C PHE A 64 -10.02 -21.52 -2.55
N TYR A 65 -11.13 -21.13 -1.91
CA TYR A 65 -11.70 -19.79 -1.99
C TYR A 65 -10.71 -18.71 -1.53
N ALA A 66 -10.05 -18.92 -0.39
CA ALA A 66 -9.05 -17.98 0.13
C ALA A 66 -7.83 -17.86 -0.79
N ARG A 67 -7.28 -18.99 -1.26
CA ARG A 67 -6.15 -19.00 -2.21
C ARG A 67 -6.51 -18.34 -3.54
N TYR A 68 -7.74 -18.56 -4.04
CA TYR A 68 -8.24 -17.95 -5.26
C TYR A 68 -8.28 -16.43 -5.15
N TRP A 69 -8.94 -15.87 -4.13
CA TRP A 69 -9.06 -14.42 -3.98
C TRP A 69 -7.72 -13.72 -3.69
N HIS A 70 -6.84 -14.37 -2.93
CA HIS A 70 -5.46 -13.91 -2.74
C HIS A 70 -4.71 -13.80 -4.06
N LEU A 71 -4.81 -14.83 -4.90
CA LEU A 71 -4.19 -14.83 -6.23
C LEU A 71 -4.84 -13.77 -7.13
N LEU A 72 -6.17 -13.66 -7.15
CA LEU A 72 -6.91 -12.71 -7.99
C LEU A 72 -6.52 -11.25 -7.69
N GLY A 73 -6.32 -10.88 -6.42
CA GLY A 73 -5.81 -9.55 -6.08
C GLY A 73 -4.43 -9.26 -6.70
N ARG A 74 -3.59 -10.29 -6.88
CA ARG A 74 -2.26 -10.15 -7.50
C ARG A 74 -2.30 -10.14 -9.02
N ILE A 75 -3.15 -10.95 -9.63
CA ILE A 75 -3.13 -11.21 -11.09
C ILE A 75 -4.17 -10.39 -11.85
N GLY A 76 -5.19 -9.89 -11.15
CA GLY A 76 -6.28 -9.08 -11.67
C GLY A 76 -5.78 -7.69 -12.07
N ASP A 77 -5.92 -6.73 -11.17
CA ASP A 77 -5.59 -5.33 -11.44
C ASP A 77 -4.07 -5.04 -11.38
N ARG A 78 -3.35 -5.71 -10.47
CA ARG A 78 -1.88 -5.66 -10.40
C ARG A 78 -1.17 -6.36 -11.56
N ALA A 79 -1.88 -7.14 -12.37
CA ALA A 79 -1.34 -7.78 -13.57
C ALA A 79 -0.02 -8.53 -13.35
N GLN A 80 0.15 -9.25 -12.22
CA GLN A 80 1.32 -10.10 -12.01
C GLN A 80 1.37 -11.23 -13.05
N GLY A 81 2.55 -11.42 -13.64
CA GLY A 81 2.82 -12.41 -14.68
C GLY A 81 3.65 -13.57 -14.15
N ALA A 82 4.88 -13.75 -14.65
CA ALA A 82 5.71 -14.92 -14.39
C ALA A 82 5.89 -15.26 -12.90
N VAL A 83 5.93 -14.25 -12.03
CA VAL A 83 6.08 -14.41 -10.57
C VAL A 83 4.90 -15.12 -9.91
N ALA A 84 3.73 -15.17 -10.57
CA ALA A 84 2.51 -15.78 -10.07
C ALA A 84 2.14 -17.10 -10.79
N VAL A 85 2.91 -17.53 -11.81
CA VAL A 85 2.61 -18.74 -12.59
C VAL A 85 2.57 -19.98 -11.69
N GLY A 86 3.59 -20.14 -10.83
CA GLY A 86 3.68 -21.28 -9.93
C GLY A 86 2.51 -21.35 -8.92
N ASP A 87 2.01 -20.21 -8.47
CA ASP A 87 0.86 -20.16 -7.55
C ASP A 87 -0.45 -20.51 -8.27
N ALA A 88 -0.62 -20.05 -9.52
CA ALA A 88 -1.78 -20.38 -10.34
C ALA A 88 -1.82 -21.88 -10.72
N GLU A 89 -0.68 -22.48 -11.06
CA GLU A 89 -0.57 -23.92 -11.32
C GLU A 89 -0.90 -24.75 -10.08
N GLN A 90 -0.42 -24.33 -8.90
CA GLN A 90 -0.76 -24.96 -7.62
C GLN A 90 -2.25 -24.84 -7.30
N LEU A 91 -2.87 -23.68 -7.55
CA LEU A 91 -4.30 -23.47 -7.35
C LEU A 91 -5.13 -24.40 -8.26
N LEU A 92 -4.77 -24.52 -9.54
CA LEU A 92 -5.44 -25.43 -10.47
C LEU A 92 -5.29 -26.90 -10.03
N ALA A 93 -4.09 -27.32 -9.62
CA ALA A 93 -3.87 -28.67 -9.12
C ALA A 93 -4.68 -28.94 -7.83
N PHE A 94 -4.83 -27.94 -6.97
CA PHE A 94 -5.67 -28.01 -5.77
C PHE A 94 -7.15 -28.15 -6.12
N ALA A 95 -7.65 -27.34 -7.07
CA ALA A 95 -9.03 -27.38 -7.54
C ALA A 95 -9.45 -28.74 -8.14
N GLN A 96 -8.49 -29.51 -8.66
CA GLN A 96 -8.72 -30.84 -9.25
C GLN A 96 -8.79 -31.98 -8.21
N ARG A 97 -8.50 -31.71 -6.92
CA ARG A 97 -8.60 -32.72 -5.86
C ARG A 97 -10.04 -33.19 -5.69
N GLU A 98 -10.22 -34.46 -5.33
CA GLU A 98 -11.55 -35.08 -5.21
C GLU A 98 -12.47 -34.35 -4.21
N GLU A 99 -11.90 -33.79 -3.15
CA GLU A 99 -12.57 -33.05 -2.09
C GLU A 99 -12.92 -31.58 -2.44
N VAL A 100 -12.33 -31.04 -3.52
CA VAL A 100 -12.53 -29.63 -3.95
C VAL A 100 -13.27 -29.54 -5.28
N ARG A 101 -13.11 -30.52 -6.17
CA ARG A 101 -13.66 -30.49 -7.54
C ARG A 101 -15.17 -30.31 -7.65
N SER A 102 -15.92 -30.56 -6.57
CA SER A 102 -17.37 -30.33 -6.51
C SER A 102 -17.75 -28.90 -6.12
N CYS A 103 -16.77 -28.05 -5.78
CA CYS A 103 -16.98 -26.63 -5.55
C CYS A 103 -17.42 -25.95 -6.84
N PRO A 104 -18.55 -25.20 -6.85
CA PRO A 104 -19.01 -24.48 -8.04
C PRO A 104 -17.99 -23.49 -8.61
N ALA A 105 -17.09 -22.96 -7.77
CA ALA A 105 -16.04 -22.04 -8.16
C ALA A 105 -14.73 -22.73 -8.61
N ALA A 106 -14.60 -24.06 -8.51
CA ALA A 106 -13.38 -24.77 -8.90
C ALA A 106 -12.92 -24.47 -10.35
N PRO A 107 -13.82 -24.33 -11.35
CA PRO A 107 -13.41 -23.94 -12.71
C PRO A 107 -12.74 -22.57 -12.82
N ALA A 108 -12.94 -21.67 -11.86
CA ALA A 108 -12.29 -20.34 -11.83
C ALA A 108 -10.76 -20.44 -11.67
N ALA A 109 -10.24 -21.58 -11.20
CA ALA A 109 -8.80 -21.83 -11.20
C ALA A 109 -8.19 -21.82 -12.62
N VAL A 110 -8.96 -22.26 -13.62
CA VAL A 110 -8.55 -22.21 -15.03
C VAL A 110 -8.49 -20.77 -15.54
N GLU A 111 -9.45 -19.94 -15.13
CA GLU A 111 -9.44 -18.51 -15.44
C GLU A 111 -8.21 -17.82 -14.84
N ALA A 112 -7.92 -18.08 -13.57
CA ALA A 112 -6.74 -17.51 -12.91
C ALA A 112 -5.44 -17.89 -13.63
N LEU A 113 -5.28 -19.16 -14.03
CA LEU A 113 -4.12 -19.60 -14.80
C LEU A 113 -4.04 -18.92 -16.17
N ALA A 114 -5.17 -18.81 -16.88
CA ALA A 114 -5.22 -18.14 -18.17
C ALA A 114 -4.88 -16.65 -18.08
N LEU A 115 -5.30 -15.96 -17.01
CA LEU A 115 -4.96 -14.57 -16.73
C LEU A 115 -3.46 -14.38 -16.48
N VAL A 116 -2.84 -15.22 -15.66
CA VAL A 116 -1.39 -15.12 -15.38
C VAL A 116 -0.56 -15.35 -16.64
N TRP A 117 -0.94 -16.33 -17.46
CA TRP A 117 -0.32 -16.54 -18.76
C TRP A 117 -0.48 -15.33 -19.69
N ALA A 118 -1.66 -14.68 -19.68
CA ALA A 118 -1.89 -13.44 -20.42
C ALA A 118 -0.96 -12.31 -19.97
N ASN A 119 -0.86 -12.10 -18.66
CA ASN A 119 -0.02 -11.07 -18.04
C ASN A 119 1.48 -11.30 -18.33
N THR A 120 1.91 -12.57 -18.39
CA THR A 120 3.30 -12.95 -18.65
C THR A 120 3.69 -12.65 -20.10
N ASP A 121 3.05 -13.35 -21.03
CA ASP A 121 3.27 -13.20 -22.46
C ASP A 121 2.06 -13.74 -23.24
N GLY A 122 0.97 -12.95 -23.28
CA GLY A 122 -0.30 -13.34 -23.89
C GLY A 122 -0.19 -14.08 -25.23
N PRO A 123 0.50 -13.53 -26.25
CA PRO A 123 0.72 -14.23 -27.53
C PRO A 123 1.50 -15.54 -27.38
N GLY A 124 2.54 -15.54 -26.55
CA GLY A 124 3.39 -16.70 -26.31
C GLY A 124 2.73 -17.86 -25.57
N TYR A 125 1.63 -17.60 -24.86
CA TYR A 125 0.79 -18.61 -24.20
C TYR A 125 -0.60 -18.78 -24.87
N ALA A 126 -0.86 -18.12 -25.99
CA ALA A 126 -2.20 -18.09 -26.57
C ALA A 126 -2.71 -19.51 -26.93
N GLY A 127 -1.82 -20.39 -27.40
CA GLY A 127 -2.15 -21.78 -27.70
C GLY A 127 -2.62 -22.56 -26.47
N GLU A 128 -1.82 -22.55 -25.41
CA GLU A 128 -2.14 -23.23 -24.15
C GLU A 128 -3.37 -22.64 -23.48
N ARG A 129 -3.57 -21.33 -23.55
CA ARG A 129 -4.80 -20.68 -23.07
C ARG A 129 -6.02 -21.18 -23.82
N LEU A 130 -5.97 -21.22 -25.15
CA LEU A 130 -7.08 -21.72 -25.98
C LEU A 130 -7.40 -23.19 -25.71
N GLU A 131 -6.38 -24.04 -25.57
CA GLU A 131 -6.57 -25.46 -25.23
C GLU A 131 -7.19 -25.63 -23.84
N THR A 132 -6.59 -24.98 -22.83
CA THR A 132 -6.98 -25.15 -21.42
C THR A 132 -8.37 -24.56 -21.14
N VAL A 133 -8.60 -23.31 -21.56
CA VAL A 133 -9.89 -22.63 -21.38
C VAL A 133 -10.97 -23.28 -22.23
N GLY A 134 -10.64 -23.67 -23.47
CA GLY A 134 -11.57 -24.36 -24.35
C GLY A 134 -12.09 -25.67 -23.75
N ALA A 135 -11.17 -26.51 -23.25
CA ALA A 135 -11.53 -27.76 -22.57
C ALA A 135 -12.40 -27.54 -21.33
N ALA A 136 -12.15 -26.47 -20.56
CA ALA A 136 -12.96 -26.13 -19.39
C ALA A 136 -14.38 -25.68 -19.78
N ILE A 137 -14.53 -24.84 -20.82
CA ILE A 137 -15.84 -24.33 -21.26
C ILE A 137 -16.71 -25.42 -21.86
N GLU A 138 -16.15 -26.44 -22.53
CA GLU A 138 -16.94 -27.54 -23.12
C GLU A 138 -17.81 -28.29 -22.09
N GLY A 139 -17.41 -28.28 -20.82
CA GLY A 139 -18.15 -28.91 -19.72
C GLY A 139 -19.12 -27.99 -18.97
N LEU A 140 -19.24 -26.72 -19.36
CA LEU A 140 -20.05 -25.72 -18.67
C LEU A 140 -21.27 -25.29 -19.48
N GLU A 141 -22.36 -25.05 -18.77
CA GLU A 141 -23.56 -24.39 -19.28
C GLU A 141 -23.48 -22.87 -19.04
N PRO A 142 -24.18 -22.04 -19.82
CA PRO A 142 -24.21 -20.58 -19.62
C PRO A 142 -24.77 -20.13 -18.27
N THR A 143 -25.41 -21.03 -17.51
CA THR A 143 -25.88 -20.77 -16.14
C THR A 143 -24.80 -20.95 -15.08
N ASP A 144 -23.68 -21.62 -15.40
CA ASP A 144 -22.61 -21.86 -14.46
C ASP A 144 -21.85 -20.55 -14.14
N PRO A 145 -21.51 -20.27 -12.86
CA PRO A 145 -20.87 -19.01 -12.46
C PRO A 145 -19.56 -18.71 -13.19
N ALA A 146 -18.77 -19.73 -13.54
CA ALA A 146 -17.47 -19.57 -14.21
C ALA A 146 -17.57 -19.36 -15.73
N TYR A 147 -18.75 -19.52 -16.33
CA TYR A 147 -18.91 -19.49 -17.79
C TYR A 147 -18.46 -18.15 -18.40
N THR A 148 -18.90 -17.03 -17.82
CA THR A 148 -18.64 -15.68 -18.37
C THR A 148 -17.15 -15.32 -18.28
N GLY A 149 -16.50 -15.59 -17.15
CA GLY A 149 -15.06 -15.34 -16.97
C GLY A 149 -14.22 -16.16 -17.95
N LEU A 150 -14.50 -17.45 -18.09
CA LEU A 150 -13.80 -18.31 -19.06
C LEU A 150 -14.06 -17.91 -20.51
N ALA A 151 -15.30 -17.57 -20.88
CA ALA A 151 -15.62 -17.08 -22.23
C ALA A 151 -14.84 -15.80 -22.55
N THR A 152 -14.73 -14.89 -21.58
CA THR A 152 -13.92 -13.67 -21.68
C THR A 152 -12.44 -13.99 -21.90
N GLN A 153 -11.87 -14.93 -21.14
CA GLN A 153 -10.49 -15.38 -21.34
C GLN A 153 -10.26 -16.05 -22.70
N TYR A 154 -11.24 -16.79 -23.20
CA TYR A 154 -11.16 -17.44 -24.51
C TYR A 154 -11.11 -16.41 -25.64
N VAL A 155 -11.96 -15.37 -25.58
CA VAL A 155 -11.94 -14.24 -26.52
C VAL A 155 -10.58 -13.54 -26.46
N ALA A 156 -10.08 -13.22 -25.27
CA ALA A 156 -8.77 -12.59 -25.11
C ALA A 156 -7.63 -13.44 -25.69
N ALA A 157 -7.65 -14.76 -25.47
CA ALA A 157 -6.66 -15.68 -26.03
C ALA A 157 -6.72 -15.77 -27.56
N LEU A 158 -7.91 -15.69 -28.17
CA LEU A 158 -8.05 -15.60 -29.64
C LEU A 158 -7.46 -14.29 -30.18
N VAL A 159 -7.66 -13.17 -29.49
CA VAL A 159 -7.03 -11.89 -29.87
C VAL A 159 -5.51 -11.99 -29.80
N ASP A 160 -4.97 -12.53 -28.70
CA ASP A 160 -3.53 -12.68 -28.51
C ASP A 160 -2.91 -13.69 -29.51
N ALA A 161 -3.69 -14.67 -29.99
CA ALA A 161 -3.30 -15.59 -31.07
C ALA A 161 -3.35 -14.95 -32.48
N GLY A 162 -3.67 -13.65 -32.60
CA GLY A 162 -3.85 -12.97 -33.89
C GLY A 162 -5.12 -13.37 -34.65
N ARG A 163 -6.08 -14.03 -33.99
CA ARG A 163 -7.34 -14.55 -34.57
C ARG A 163 -8.53 -13.64 -34.24
N ALA A 164 -8.34 -12.33 -34.37
CA ALA A 164 -9.32 -11.32 -33.97
C ALA A 164 -10.72 -11.51 -34.58
N GLY A 165 -10.82 -11.93 -35.85
CA GLY A 165 -12.10 -12.22 -36.49
C GLY A 165 -12.87 -13.36 -35.82
N GLU A 166 -12.17 -14.42 -35.42
CA GLU A 166 -12.76 -15.54 -34.68
C GLU A 166 -13.14 -15.13 -33.26
N ALA A 167 -12.35 -14.27 -32.63
CA ALA A 167 -12.66 -13.70 -31.31
C ALA A 167 -13.99 -12.95 -31.32
N VAL A 168 -14.24 -12.12 -32.34
CA VAL A 168 -15.52 -11.41 -32.52
C VAL A 168 -16.69 -12.39 -32.63
N THR A 169 -16.58 -13.38 -33.52
CA THR A 169 -17.64 -14.39 -33.71
C THR A 169 -17.92 -15.18 -32.43
N TYR A 170 -16.87 -15.53 -31.69
CA TYR A 170 -17.02 -16.26 -30.42
C TYR A 170 -17.71 -15.40 -29.36
N ALA A 171 -17.31 -14.13 -29.20
CA ALA A 171 -17.91 -13.21 -28.25
C ALA A 171 -19.41 -13.01 -28.53
N GLU A 172 -19.80 -12.80 -29.79
CA GLU A 172 -21.20 -12.70 -30.22
C GLU A 172 -21.98 -13.98 -29.86
N THR A 173 -21.40 -15.15 -30.15
CA THR A 173 -22.02 -16.45 -29.83
C THR A 173 -22.20 -16.64 -28.32
N ALA A 174 -21.22 -16.27 -27.51
CA ALA A 174 -21.29 -16.37 -26.05
C ALA A 174 -22.40 -15.48 -25.47
N VAL A 175 -22.50 -14.23 -25.94
CA VAL A 175 -23.58 -13.29 -25.56
C VAL A 175 -24.95 -13.84 -25.96
N GLU A 176 -25.09 -14.44 -27.14
CA GLU A 176 -26.35 -15.06 -27.57
C GLU A 176 -26.74 -16.27 -26.70
N ARG A 177 -25.76 -17.10 -26.31
CA ARG A 177 -25.98 -18.24 -25.41
C ARG A 177 -26.48 -17.80 -24.03
N LEU A 178 -25.88 -16.76 -23.44
CA LEU A 178 -26.33 -16.19 -22.17
C LEU A 178 -27.77 -15.65 -22.29
N ARG A 179 -28.06 -14.91 -23.37
CA ARG A 179 -29.40 -14.39 -23.63
C ARG A 179 -30.44 -15.51 -23.77
N ALA A 180 -30.10 -16.63 -24.40
CA ALA A 180 -31.00 -17.76 -24.62
C ALA A 180 -31.47 -18.42 -23.30
N VAL A 181 -30.66 -18.32 -22.23
CA VAL A 181 -31.02 -18.81 -20.88
C VAL A 181 -31.53 -17.69 -19.96
N GLY A 182 -31.79 -16.48 -20.50
CA GLY A 182 -32.28 -15.34 -19.73
C GLY A 182 -31.23 -14.68 -18.83
N ARG A 183 -29.93 -14.89 -19.11
CA ARG A 183 -28.82 -14.22 -18.43
C ARG A 183 -28.29 -13.06 -19.30
N GLU A 184 -27.77 -12.03 -18.64
CA GLU A 184 -27.05 -10.93 -19.30
C GLU A 184 -25.55 -11.25 -19.36
N ALA A 185 -24.85 -10.67 -20.34
CA ALA A 185 -23.39 -10.69 -20.39
C ALA A 185 -22.79 -9.74 -19.35
N SER A 186 -21.57 -10.02 -18.89
CA SER A 186 -20.83 -9.05 -18.08
C SER A 186 -20.25 -7.93 -18.94
N TRP A 187 -19.92 -6.81 -18.31
CA TRP A 187 -19.21 -5.71 -18.96
C TRP A 187 -17.85 -6.18 -19.50
N GLU A 188 -17.14 -7.06 -18.80
CA GLU A 188 -15.83 -7.61 -19.18
C GLU A 188 -15.90 -8.36 -20.52
N LEU A 189 -16.90 -9.23 -20.70
CA LEU A 189 -17.11 -9.91 -21.98
C LEU A 189 -17.42 -8.92 -23.11
N GLY A 190 -18.21 -7.88 -22.81
CA GLY A 190 -18.49 -6.80 -23.75
C GLY A 190 -17.25 -5.97 -24.12
N ALA A 191 -16.40 -5.67 -23.14
CA ALA A 191 -15.15 -4.93 -23.33
C ALA A 191 -14.13 -5.74 -24.12
N GLU A 192 -13.99 -7.04 -23.88
CA GLU A 192 -13.13 -7.92 -24.69
C GLU A 192 -13.67 -8.11 -26.12
N SER A 193 -15.00 -8.09 -26.31
CA SER A 193 -15.61 -8.03 -27.65
C SER A 193 -15.22 -6.75 -28.40
N ALA A 194 -15.29 -5.60 -27.73
CA ALA A 194 -14.83 -4.32 -28.30
C ALA A 194 -13.32 -4.35 -28.63
N ARG A 195 -12.48 -4.95 -27.76
CA ARG A 195 -11.06 -5.17 -28.03
C ARG A 195 -10.83 -6.04 -29.26
N ALA A 196 -11.58 -7.13 -29.41
CA ALA A 196 -11.50 -8.01 -30.58
C ALA A 196 -11.90 -7.29 -31.87
N LEU A 197 -12.94 -6.47 -31.84
CA LEU A 197 -13.36 -5.63 -32.97
C LEU A 197 -12.29 -4.61 -33.36
N LEU A 198 -11.67 -3.95 -32.36
CA LEU A 198 -10.57 -3.02 -32.59
C LEU A 198 -9.37 -3.72 -33.23
N ALA A 199 -8.97 -4.89 -32.71
CA ALA A 199 -7.89 -5.71 -33.26
C ALA A 199 -8.18 -6.21 -34.70
N ALA A 200 -9.46 -6.40 -35.04
CA ALA A 200 -9.92 -6.72 -36.39
C ALA A 200 -9.99 -5.49 -37.34
N GLY A 201 -9.58 -4.30 -36.87
CA GLY A 201 -9.61 -3.05 -37.63
C GLY A 201 -11.01 -2.42 -37.75
N ARG A 202 -11.97 -2.84 -36.94
CA ARG A 202 -13.38 -2.37 -36.97
C ARG A 202 -13.66 -1.38 -35.83
N ALA A 203 -12.94 -0.26 -35.82
CA ALA A 203 -12.95 0.68 -34.68
C ALA A 203 -14.32 1.33 -34.38
N GLU A 204 -15.13 1.65 -35.39
CA GLU A 204 -16.50 2.18 -35.15
C GLU A 204 -17.42 1.13 -34.52
N ASP A 205 -17.33 -0.13 -34.98
CA ASP A 205 -18.08 -1.24 -34.39
C ASP A 205 -17.61 -1.50 -32.96
N ALA A 206 -16.30 -1.40 -32.69
CA ALA A 206 -15.73 -1.51 -31.35
C ALA A 206 -16.30 -0.45 -30.40
N LEU A 207 -16.38 0.82 -30.85
CA LEU A 207 -16.97 1.90 -30.05
C LEU A 207 -18.44 1.62 -29.74
N THR A 208 -19.19 1.18 -30.75
CA THR A 208 -20.62 0.83 -30.61
C THR A 208 -20.80 -0.32 -29.62
N ALA A 209 -19.96 -1.36 -29.71
CA ALA A 209 -20.01 -2.51 -28.81
C ALA A 209 -19.68 -2.13 -27.36
N LEU A 210 -18.65 -1.29 -27.14
CA LEU A 210 -18.29 -0.83 -25.80
C LEU A 210 -19.40 0.03 -25.18
N GLN A 211 -20.00 0.95 -25.96
CA GLN A 211 -21.13 1.75 -25.50
C GLN A 211 -22.34 0.89 -25.12
N ALA A 212 -22.64 -0.16 -25.89
CA ALA A 212 -23.70 -1.10 -25.57
C ALA A 212 -23.39 -1.90 -24.28
N ALA A 213 -22.12 -2.28 -24.08
CA ALA A 213 -21.68 -2.97 -22.87
C ALA A 213 -21.71 -2.09 -21.61
N GLY A 214 -21.73 -0.76 -21.74
CA GLY A 214 -21.78 0.16 -20.60
C GLY A 214 -22.96 -0.08 -19.64
N GLY A 215 -24.07 -0.63 -20.14
CA GLY A 215 -25.25 -1.01 -19.35
C GLY A 215 -25.15 -2.36 -18.62
N PHE A 216 -24.14 -3.18 -18.93
CA PHE A 216 -23.97 -4.50 -18.33
C PHE A 216 -23.39 -4.40 -16.91
N GLN A 217 -23.73 -5.38 -16.09
CA GLN A 217 -23.12 -5.59 -14.77
C GLN A 217 -21.64 -5.96 -14.96
N ALA A 218 -20.76 -5.33 -14.19
CA ALA A 218 -19.35 -5.69 -14.17
C ALA A 218 -19.09 -6.81 -13.14
N ASP A 219 -18.21 -7.72 -13.50
CA ASP A 219 -17.66 -8.73 -12.58
C ASP A 219 -16.74 -8.06 -11.55
N ASP A 220 -16.01 -7.01 -11.97
CA ASP A 220 -15.24 -6.09 -11.12
C ASP A 220 -15.82 -4.66 -11.23
N PRO A 221 -16.74 -4.27 -10.33
CA PRO A 221 -17.37 -2.96 -10.38
C PRO A 221 -16.42 -1.81 -10.02
N VAL A 222 -15.38 -2.06 -9.24
CA VAL A 222 -14.40 -1.04 -8.81
C VAL A 222 -13.54 -0.63 -10.01
N ALA A 223 -13.12 -1.61 -10.82
CA ALA A 223 -12.26 -1.33 -11.96
C ALA A 223 -12.99 -0.86 -13.23
N LYS A 224 -14.32 -1.01 -13.28
CA LYS A 224 -15.12 -0.76 -14.50
C LYS A 224 -14.88 0.63 -15.09
N GLU A 225 -14.96 1.68 -14.28
CA GLU A 225 -14.96 3.06 -14.77
C GLU A 225 -13.66 3.42 -15.48
N HIS A 226 -12.52 3.19 -14.82
CA HIS A 226 -11.22 3.53 -15.41
C HIS A 226 -10.86 2.61 -16.58
N ARG A 227 -11.21 1.31 -16.53
CA ARG A 227 -10.97 0.39 -17.65
C ARG A 227 -11.82 0.73 -18.87
N ASP A 228 -13.07 1.15 -18.69
CA ASP A 228 -13.95 1.61 -19.76
C ASP A 228 -13.41 2.90 -20.38
N GLY A 229 -13.02 3.88 -19.55
CA GLY A 229 -12.41 5.14 -20.00
C GLY A 229 -11.17 4.91 -20.87
N VAL A 230 -10.23 4.08 -20.40
CA VAL A 230 -9.00 3.75 -21.15
C VAL A 230 -9.32 3.10 -22.51
N ARG A 231 -10.18 2.08 -22.52
CA ARG A 231 -10.58 1.36 -23.75
C ARG A 231 -11.26 2.32 -24.74
N ARG A 232 -12.17 3.15 -24.23
CA ARG A 232 -12.91 4.15 -25.01
C ARG A 232 -11.96 5.18 -25.60
N ALA A 233 -11.05 5.72 -24.81
CA ALA A 233 -10.05 6.69 -25.26
C ALA A 233 -9.17 6.11 -26.38
N LEU A 234 -8.70 4.87 -26.24
CA LEU A 234 -7.91 4.20 -27.28
C LEU A 234 -8.70 4.02 -28.59
N ILE A 235 -9.95 3.58 -28.51
CA ILE A 235 -10.82 3.42 -29.69
C ILE A 235 -11.06 4.77 -30.36
N LEU A 236 -11.42 5.81 -29.60
CA LEU A 236 -11.67 7.15 -30.11
C LEU A 236 -10.41 7.78 -30.73
N ALA A 237 -9.24 7.60 -30.10
CA ALA A 237 -7.96 8.05 -30.63
C ALA A 237 -7.63 7.32 -31.94
N THR A 238 -7.95 6.03 -32.05
CA THR A 238 -7.78 5.25 -33.29
C THR A 238 -8.70 5.74 -34.42
N LEU A 239 -9.89 6.25 -34.08
CA LEU A 239 -10.82 6.90 -35.01
C LEU A 239 -10.42 8.35 -35.37
N GLY A 240 -9.40 8.91 -34.72
CA GLY A 240 -9.02 10.31 -34.89
C GLY A 240 -9.95 11.31 -34.22
N ARG A 241 -10.82 10.86 -33.31
CA ARG A 241 -11.78 11.69 -32.55
C ARG A 241 -11.10 12.29 -31.31
N VAL A 242 -10.08 13.12 -31.54
CA VAL A 242 -9.11 13.59 -30.52
C VAL A 242 -9.77 14.18 -29.27
N ALA A 243 -10.72 15.12 -29.42
CA ALA A 243 -11.32 15.79 -28.27
C ALA A 243 -12.12 14.82 -27.39
N GLU A 244 -12.86 13.90 -28.00
CA GLU A 244 -13.63 12.89 -27.26
C GLU A 244 -12.72 11.82 -26.64
N ALA A 245 -11.60 11.50 -27.30
CA ALA A 245 -10.61 10.60 -26.76
C ALA A 245 -9.93 11.17 -25.51
N VAL A 246 -9.61 12.47 -25.51
CA VAL A 246 -9.05 13.17 -24.35
C VAL A 246 -10.06 13.22 -23.20
N ASP A 247 -11.32 13.55 -23.49
CA ASP A 247 -12.40 13.58 -22.48
C ASP A 247 -12.66 12.22 -21.84
N ALA A 248 -12.47 11.13 -22.61
CA ALA A 248 -12.64 9.77 -22.11
C ALA A 248 -11.42 9.22 -21.36
N LEU A 249 -10.22 9.79 -21.55
CA LEU A 249 -8.97 9.25 -21.03
C LEU A 249 -8.87 9.54 -19.52
N PRO A 250 -8.81 8.52 -18.65
CA PRO A 250 -8.65 8.77 -17.22
C PRO A 250 -7.27 9.40 -16.91
N ASP A 251 -7.26 10.25 -15.91
CA ASP A 251 -6.06 10.95 -15.45
C ASP A 251 -5.03 9.98 -14.84
N LEU A 252 -3.79 10.46 -14.73
CA LEU A 252 -2.67 9.65 -14.27
C LEU A 252 -2.80 9.23 -12.79
N ASP A 253 -3.42 10.06 -11.96
CA ASP A 253 -3.71 9.77 -10.55
C ASP A 253 -4.71 8.61 -10.40
N VAL A 254 -5.66 8.48 -11.34
CA VAL A 254 -6.57 7.34 -11.40
C VAL A 254 -5.84 6.11 -11.87
N VAL A 255 -5.18 6.14 -13.04
CA VAL A 255 -4.62 4.90 -13.61
C VAL A 255 -3.33 4.46 -12.94
N GLY A 256 -2.60 5.35 -12.26
CA GLY A 256 -1.23 5.13 -11.78
C GLY A 256 -1.05 3.97 -10.82
N GLU A 257 -2.12 3.51 -10.18
CA GLU A 257 -2.15 2.38 -9.25
C GLU A 257 -2.71 1.08 -9.87
N HIS A 258 -3.09 1.11 -11.15
CA HIS A 258 -3.79 0.03 -11.85
C HIS A 258 -2.97 -0.52 -13.04
N PRO A 259 -1.94 -1.37 -12.80
CA PRO A 259 -1.05 -1.86 -13.85
C PRO A 259 -1.72 -2.52 -15.04
N ARG A 260 -2.88 -3.16 -14.86
CA ARG A 260 -3.64 -3.81 -15.91
C ARG A 260 -3.95 -2.90 -17.11
N VAL A 261 -4.08 -1.59 -16.89
CA VAL A 261 -4.41 -0.62 -17.95
C VAL A 261 -3.20 0.14 -18.51
N PHE A 262 -2.01 0.04 -17.91
CA PHE A 262 -0.85 0.86 -18.28
C PHE A 262 -0.50 0.83 -19.77
N VAL A 263 -0.43 -0.36 -20.37
CA VAL A 263 -0.07 -0.53 -21.80
C VAL A 263 -1.11 0.13 -22.70
N GLU A 264 -2.39 -0.10 -22.40
CA GLU A 264 -3.49 0.41 -23.21
C GLU A 264 -3.65 1.93 -23.09
N TRP A 265 -3.52 2.44 -21.87
CA TRP A 265 -3.47 3.88 -21.60
C TRP A 265 -2.30 4.54 -22.33
N ALA A 266 -1.10 3.94 -22.28
CA ALA A 266 0.08 4.46 -22.97
C ALA A 266 -0.10 4.47 -24.50
N HIS A 267 -0.77 3.48 -25.08
CA HIS A 267 -1.14 3.50 -26.51
C HIS A 267 -2.09 4.65 -26.85
N ALA A 268 -3.10 4.90 -26.01
CA ALA A 268 -4.02 6.03 -26.20
C ALA A 268 -3.26 7.36 -26.14
N VAL A 269 -2.41 7.54 -25.12
CA VAL A 269 -1.56 8.73 -24.96
C VAL A 269 -0.63 8.93 -26.14
N ASN A 270 0.03 7.89 -26.63
CA ASN A 270 0.91 7.99 -27.80
C ASN A 270 0.17 8.47 -29.06
N LYS A 271 -1.05 7.99 -29.28
CA LYS A 271 -1.90 8.47 -30.39
C LYS A 271 -2.37 9.91 -30.21
N LEU A 272 -2.44 10.39 -28.97
CA LEU A 272 -2.90 11.74 -28.61
C LEU A 272 -1.75 12.73 -28.38
N ALA A 273 -0.49 12.28 -28.38
CA ALA A 273 0.66 13.10 -28.02
C ALA A 273 0.92 14.27 -28.99
N ASP A 274 0.53 14.12 -30.25
CA ASP A 274 0.59 15.21 -31.25
C ASP A 274 -0.56 16.21 -31.10
N SER A 275 -1.55 15.93 -30.24
CA SER A 275 -2.59 16.89 -29.91
C SER A 275 -2.03 17.95 -28.96
N SER A 276 -2.48 19.20 -29.10
CA SER A 276 -2.17 20.24 -28.12
C SER A 276 -2.89 20.06 -26.77
N GLN A 277 -3.60 18.94 -26.57
CA GLN A 277 -4.42 18.67 -25.39
C GLN A 277 -3.73 17.72 -24.39
N ILE A 278 -2.82 16.86 -24.86
CA ILE A 278 -2.01 15.99 -24.01
C ILE A 278 -0.55 16.47 -24.07
N THR A 279 0.05 16.77 -22.92
CA THR A 279 1.43 17.27 -22.88
C THR A 279 2.40 16.10 -22.73
N ASN A 280 3.16 15.79 -23.78
CA ASN A 280 4.25 14.81 -23.75
C ASN A 280 5.51 15.41 -23.09
N THR A 281 5.70 15.13 -21.80
CA THR A 281 6.79 15.67 -20.97
C THR A 281 7.78 14.59 -20.53
N TRP A 282 8.93 15.01 -20.00
CA TRP A 282 9.88 14.09 -19.38
C TRP A 282 9.34 13.46 -18.09
N GLN A 283 8.43 14.14 -17.38
CA GLN A 283 7.75 13.60 -16.20
C GLN A 283 6.91 12.38 -16.59
N LEU A 284 6.14 12.49 -17.68
CA LEU A 284 5.42 11.35 -18.24
C LEU A 284 6.41 10.25 -18.67
N GLY A 285 7.52 10.61 -19.31
CA GLY A 285 8.59 9.68 -19.66
C GLY A 285 9.13 8.89 -18.46
N ARG A 286 9.31 9.54 -17.30
CA ARG A 286 9.74 8.91 -16.04
C ARG A 286 8.67 7.97 -15.49
N VAL A 287 7.40 8.34 -15.56
CA VAL A 287 6.29 7.48 -15.11
C VAL A 287 6.21 6.20 -15.96
N LEU A 288 6.25 6.32 -17.29
CA LEU A 288 6.28 5.15 -18.17
C LEU A 288 7.50 4.27 -17.90
N ARG A 289 8.65 4.88 -17.59
CA ARG A 289 9.86 4.15 -17.20
C ARG A 289 9.68 3.36 -15.90
N GLN A 290 8.96 3.90 -14.90
CA GLN A 290 8.61 3.18 -13.68
C GLN A 290 7.67 2.00 -13.97
N TRP A 291 6.71 2.16 -14.88
CA TRP A 291 5.83 1.07 -15.31
C TRP A 291 6.60 -0.04 -16.04
N VAL A 292 7.62 0.30 -16.84
CA VAL A 292 8.54 -0.69 -17.45
C VAL A 292 9.27 -1.50 -16.36
N ASP A 293 9.75 -0.87 -15.29
CA ASP A 293 10.38 -1.58 -14.16
C ASP A 293 9.40 -2.47 -13.43
N TYR A 294 8.18 -1.98 -13.18
CA TYR A 294 7.13 -2.75 -12.54
C TYR A 294 6.92 -4.09 -13.25
N PHE A 295 6.74 -4.08 -14.57
CA PHE A 295 6.55 -5.31 -15.34
C PHE A 295 7.81 -6.18 -15.41
N GLY A 296 9.01 -5.60 -15.35
CA GLY A 296 10.24 -6.36 -15.17
C GLY A 296 10.25 -7.13 -13.84
N MET A 297 9.85 -6.49 -12.74
CA MET A 297 9.78 -7.12 -11.41
C MET A 297 8.65 -8.15 -11.29
N MET A 298 7.49 -7.86 -11.88
CA MET A 298 6.30 -8.72 -11.77
C MET A 298 6.22 -9.80 -12.86
N GLY A 299 7.23 -9.88 -13.74
CA GLY A 299 7.30 -10.88 -14.80
C GLY A 299 6.27 -10.70 -15.92
N GLY A 300 5.85 -9.46 -16.19
CA GLY A 300 4.99 -9.11 -17.32
C GLY A 300 5.79 -8.76 -18.57
N TYR A 301 6.46 -9.76 -19.14
CA TYR A 301 7.50 -9.56 -20.17
C TYR A 301 6.98 -8.86 -21.42
N ARG A 302 5.76 -9.22 -21.88
CA ARG A 302 5.14 -8.54 -23.04
C ARG A 302 4.90 -7.05 -22.77
N SER A 303 4.27 -6.74 -21.64
CA SER A 303 3.95 -5.36 -21.24
C SER A 303 5.21 -4.51 -21.07
N ARG A 304 6.29 -5.10 -20.53
CA ARG A 304 7.61 -4.45 -20.43
C ARG A 304 8.15 -4.04 -21.80
N VAL A 305 8.08 -4.93 -22.80
CA VAL A 305 8.52 -4.64 -24.17
C VAL A 305 7.64 -3.55 -24.80
N GLU A 306 6.31 -3.71 -24.75
CA GLU A 306 5.38 -2.76 -25.36
C GLU A 306 5.51 -1.35 -24.78
N LEU A 307 5.56 -1.22 -23.45
CA LEU A 307 5.76 0.08 -22.80
C LEU A 307 7.10 0.70 -23.15
N SER A 308 8.16 -0.11 -23.26
CA SER A 308 9.48 0.40 -23.66
C SER A 308 9.44 0.99 -25.08
N LEU A 309 8.77 0.32 -26.01
CA LEU A 309 8.59 0.79 -27.38
C LEU A 309 7.76 2.09 -27.42
N ILE A 310 6.60 2.11 -26.76
CA ILE A 310 5.71 3.28 -26.71
C ILE A 310 6.42 4.49 -26.08
N ALA A 311 7.08 4.27 -24.94
CA ALA A 311 7.83 5.33 -24.26
C ALA A 311 8.97 5.85 -25.13
N GLY A 312 9.59 4.98 -25.94
CA GLY A 312 10.65 5.35 -26.89
C GLY A 312 10.13 6.24 -28.02
N GLU A 313 8.98 5.89 -28.60
CA GLU A 313 8.30 6.71 -29.61
C GLU A 313 7.94 8.10 -29.06
N LEU A 314 7.35 8.15 -27.86
CA LEU A 314 7.06 9.40 -27.15
C LEU A 314 8.33 10.21 -26.88
N ALA A 315 9.44 9.56 -26.50
CA ALA A 315 10.72 10.22 -26.28
C ALA A 315 11.24 10.87 -27.57
N ILE A 316 11.16 10.18 -28.71
CA ILE A 316 11.53 10.74 -30.02
C ILE A 316 10.68 11.97 -30.33
N ALA A 317 9.37 11.90 -30.12
CA ALA A 317 8.44 13.00 -30.39
C ALA A 317 8.79 14.27 -29.58
N ARG A 318 9.29 14.13 -28.35
CA ARG A 318 9.76 15.25 -27.51
C ARG A 318 11.27 15.54 -27.61
N GLN A 319 11.98 14.94 -28.57
CA GLN A 319 13.43 15.07 -28.79
C GLN A 319 14.33 14.50 -27.67
N GLY A 320 13.83 13.58 -26.85
CA GLY A 320 14.57 12.80 -25.86
C GLY A 320 15.37 11.64 -26.47
N VAL A 321 16.27 11.94 -27.41
CA VAL A 321 16.96 10.93 -28.25
C VAL A 321 17.74 9.88 -27.44
N TRP A 322 18.46 10.31 -26.40
CA TRP A 322 19.19 9.39 -25.53
C TRP A 322 18.26 8.37 -24.86
N GLN A 323 17.10 8.82 -24.38
CA GLN A 323 16.15 7.95 -23.70
C GLN A 323 15.54 6.94 -24.67
N ALA A 324 15.21 7.37 -25.89
CA ALA A 324 14.70 6.48 -26.93
C ALA A 324 15.68 5.32 -27.24
N ARG A 325 16.99 5.62 -27.30
CA ARG A 325 18.03 4.58 -27.49
C ARG A 325 18.05 3.59 -26.32
N LEU A 326 18.05 4.07 -25.07
CA LEU A 326 18.01 3.19 -23.90
C LEU A 326 16.73 2.35 -23.82
N LEU A 327 15.58 2.92 -24.17
CA LEU A 327 14.31 2.19 -24.20
C LEU A 327 14.31 1.11 -25.28
N ALA A 328 14.98 1.33 -26.42
CA ALA A 328 15.19 0.28 -27.41
C ALA A 328 16.09 -0.85 -26.88
N ASP A 329 17.15 -0.51 -26.14
CA ASP A 329 18.02 -1.51 -25.49
C ASP A 329 17.28 -2.30 -24.40
N LEU A 330 16.42 -1.62 -23.62
CA LEU A 330 15.55 -2.26 -22.63
C LEU A 330 14.53 -3.20 -23.30
N ALA A 331 13.92 -2.76 -24.40
CA ALA A 331 13.00 -3.60 -25.18
C ALA A 331 13.72 -4.83 -25.75
N GLU A 332 14.95 -4.69 -26.26
CA GLU A 332 15.76 -5.81 -26.74
C GLU A 332 16.13 -6.79 -25.62
N SER A 333 16.55 -6.28 -24.46
CA SER A 333 16.84 -7.12 -23.31
C SER A 333 15.61 -7.90 -22.84
N ALA A 334 14.44 -7.26 -22.81
CA ALA A 334 13.19 -7.88 -22.39
C ALA A 334 12.63 -8.87 -23.44
N ALA A 335 12.91 -8.65 -24.73
CA ALA A 335 12.47 -9.54 -25.80
C ALA A 335 13.03 -10.96 -25.67
N GLY A 336 14.19 -11.14 -25.03
CA GLY A 336 14.77 -12.45 -24.75
C GLY A 336 13.97 -13.30 -23.76
N GLU A 337 13.05 -12.70 -23.01
CA GLU A 337 12.17 -13.38 -22.04
C GLU A 337 10.83 -13.82 -22.66
N LEU A 338 10.53 -13.38 -23.89
CA LEU A 338 9.29 -13.70 -24.58
C LEU A 338 9.30 -15.13 -25.12
N ARG A 339 8.15 -15.80 -25.01
CA ARG A 339 7.92 -17.09 -25.67
C ARG A 339 7.62 -16.91 -27.15
N ASP A 340 6.95 -15.82 -27.52
CA ASP A 340 6.71 -15.44 -28.92
C ASP A 340 7.26 -14.04 -29.23
N ALA A 341 8.48 -13.95 -29.78
CA ALA A 341 9.08 -12.66 -30.14
C ALA A 341 8.71 -12.17 -31.57
N THR A 342 7.66 -12.72 -32.20
CA THR A 342 7.31 -12.38 -33.59
C THR A 342 7.07 -10.88 -33.77
N GLY A 343 7.75 -10.26 -34.76
CA GLY A 343 7.65 -8.83 -35.09
C GLY A 343 8.32 -7.86 -34.09
N VAL A 344 8.74 -8.34 -32.92
CA VAL A 344 9.34 -7.48 -31.87
C VAL A 344 10.68 -6.91 -32.31
N ALA A 345 11.55 -7.73 -32.90
CA ALA A 345 12.87 -7.31 -33.35
C ALA A 345 12.81 -6.22 -34.43
N GLU A 346 11.80 -6.29 -35.31
CA GLU A 346 11.57 -5.30 -36.37
C GLU A 346 11.17 -3.95 -35.76
N ARG A 347 10.23 -3.93 -34.81
CA ARG A 347 9.81 -2.71 -34.11
C ARG A 347 10.95 -2.08 -33.28
N ILE A 348 11.79 -2.90 -32.65
CA ILE A 348 12.99 -2.40 -31.94
C ILE A 348 13.96 -1.75 -32.94
N ALA A 349 14.19 -2.39 -34.09
CA ALA A 349 15.07 -1.84 -35.12
C ALA A 349 14.51 -0.52 -35.70
N GLU A 350 13.20 -0.42 -35.89
CA GLU A 350 12.51 0.80 -36.29
C GLU A 350 12.69 1.92 -35.26
N LEU A 351 12.50 1.63 -33.96
CA LEU A 351 12.71 2.59 -32.89
C LEU A 351 14.17 3.09 -32.86
N ARG A 352 15.15 2.19 -32.97
CA ARG A 352 16.58 2.55 -33.04
C ARG A 352 16.87 3.45 -34.25
N ALA A 353 16.38 3.07 -35.42
CA ALA A 353 16.56 3.85 -36.65
C ALA A 353 15.93 5.25 -36.52
N ALA A 354 14.75 5.35 -35.90
CA ALA A 354 14.08 6.61 -35.64
C ALA A 354 14.85 7.48 -34.63
N ALA A 355 15.39 6.89 -33.56
CA ALA A 355 16.24 7.59 -32.60
C ALA A 355 17.53 8.11 -33.25
N ASP A 356 18.17 7.32 -34.12
CA ASP A 356 19.38 7.74 -34.82
C ASP A 356 19.14 8.81 -35.90
N ALA A 357 17.93 8.85 -36.47
CA ALA A 357 17.52 9.89 -37.41
C ALA A 357 17.05 11.20 -36.72
N ALA A 358 16.70 11.14 -35.43
CA ALA A 358 16.21 12.27 -34.67
C ALA A 358 17.30 13.34 -34.47
N THR A 359 16.91 14.61 -34.54
CA THR A 359 17.83 15.73 -34.31
C THR A 359 17.94 16.03 -32.82
N GLU A 360 19.15 15.94 -32.27
CA GLU A 360 19.40 16.29 -30.87
C GLU A 360 19.34 17.83 -30.65
N PRO A 361 18.76 18.29 -29.53
CA PRO A 361 18.76 19.70 -29.17
C PRO A 361 20.19 20.25 -29.02
N PRO A 362 20.47 21.49 -29.49
CA PRO A 362 21.79 22.08 -29.38
C PRO A 362 22.20 22.25 -27.91
N ALA A 363 23.43 21.83 -27.59
CA ALA A 363 23.96 21.93 -26.24
C ALA A 363 24.20 23.38 -25.81
N PRO A 364 24.03 23.72 -24.51
CA PRO A 364 24.40 25.01 -23.97
C PRO A 364 25.92 25.16 -23.95
N GLY A 365 26.43 26.12 -24.72
CA GLY A 365 27.83 26.53 -24.72
C GLY A 365 28.85 25.44 -25.09
N PRO A 366 30.16 25.74 -24.92
CA PRO A 366 31.25 24.79 -25.15
C PRO A 366 31.28 23.65 -24.11
N VAL A 367 31.82 22.49 -24.49
CA VAL A 367 31.91 21.28 -23.62
C VAL A 367 32.56 21.57 -22.26
N ALA A 368 33.61 22.39 -22.24
CA ALA A 368 34.36 22.71 -21.01
C ALA A 368 33.58 23.53 -19.98
N GLU A 369 32.50 24.19 -20.39
CA GLU A 369 31.67 25.04 -19.51
C GLU A 369 30.36 24.35 -19.12
N ARG A 370 30.09 23.12 -19.60
CA ARG A 370 28.78 22.46 -19.44
C ARG A 370 28.38 22.21 -17.99
N VAL A 371 29.34 21.89 -17.11
CA VAL A 371 29.07 21.72 -15.67
C VAL A 371 28.60 23.03 -15.05
N ALA A 372 29.24 24.15 -15.39
CA ALA A 372 28.83 25.46 -14.90
C ALA A 372 27.44 25.87 -15.41
N TYR A 373 27.11 25.55 -16.68
CA TYR A 373 25.76 25.77 -17.18
C TYR A 373 24.72 24.87 -16.49
N PHE A 374 25.08 23.63 -16.12
CA PHE A 374 24.21 22.73 -15.36
C PHE A 374 23.94 23.30 -13.97
N ASP A 375 25.00 23.67 -13.24
CA ASP A 375 24.89 24.20 -11.88
C ASP A 375 24.17 25.56 -11.83
N ALA A 376 24.17 26.32 -12.94
CA ALA A 376 23.44 27.58 -13.08
C ALA A 376 22.00 27.42 -13.57
N ALA A 377 21.60 26.23 -14.03
CA ALA A 377 20.25 25.99 -14.51
C ALA A 377 19.27 25.89 -13.32
N ASP A 378 18.15 26.59 -13.40
CA ASP A 378 17.10 26.52 -12.37
C ASP A 378 16.09 25.40 -12.66
N GLY A 379 15.47 24.88 -11.59
CA GLY A 379 14.54 23.74 -11.66
C GLY A 379 13.26 23.99 -12.49
N TYR A 380 13.00 25.24 -12.89
CA TYR A 380 11.88 25.59 -13.78
C TYR A 380 12.24 25.45 -15.27
N ASN A 381 13.51 25.57 -15.66
CA ASN A 381 13.95 25.51 -17.07
C ASN A 381 14.95 24.38 -17.38
N ALA A 382 15.41 23.64 -16.37
CA ALA A 382 16.31 22.51 -16.56
C ALA A 382 15.51 21.27 -17.01
N ASP A 383 15.50 20.99 -18.30
CA ASP A 383 15.01 19.71 -18.84
C ASP A 383 16.06 18.60 -18.59
N PRO A 384 15.80 17.66 -17.65
CA PRO A 384 16.77 16.63 -17.30
C PRO A 384 17.12 15.72 -18.48
N GLU A 385 16.20 15.42 -19.40
CA GLU A 385 16.48 14.54 -20.54
C GLU A 385 17.54 15.15 -21.47
N ARG A 386 17.50 16.47 -21.65
CA ARG A 386 18.52 17.19 -22.43
C ARG A 386 19.86 17.20 -21.72
N TRP A 387 19.85 17.43 -20.41
CA TRP A 387 21.07 17.46 -19.61
C TRP A 387 21.82 16.14 -19.62
N VAL A 388 21.11 15.01 -19.71
CA VAL A 388 21.78 13.71 -19.90
C VAL A 388 22.61 13.70 -21.19
N GLY A 389 21.99 13.99 -22.34
CA GLY A 389 22.71 14.02 -23.61
C GLY A 389 23.86 15.04 -23.65
N TRP A 390 23.66 16.21 -23.03
CA TRP A 390 24.69 17.25 -22.99
C TRP A 390 25.86 16.90 -22.07
N LEU A 391 25.64 16.21 -20.94
CA LEU A 391 26.72 15.82 -20.03
C LEU A 391 27.45 14.54 -20.47
N ALA A 392 26.82 13.69 -21.28
CA ALA A 392 27.38 12.39 -21.71
C ALA A 392 28.85 12.44 -22.21
N PRO A 393 29.31 13.44 -23.00
CA PRO A 393 30.71 13.49 -23.46
C PRO A 393 31.77 13.69 -22.36
N LEU A 394 31.37 14.20 -21.19
CA LEU A 394 32.21 14.41 -20.01
C LEU A 394 32.19 13.20 -19.05
N SER A 395 31.16 12.37 -19.15
CA SER A 395 30.93 11.22 -18.28
C SER A 395 32.08 10.20 -18.34
N GLY A 396 32.53 9.74 -17.19
CA GLY A 396 33.65 8.79 -17.03
C GLY A 396 35.03 9.40 -17.22
N LYS A 397 35.16 10.73 -17.40
CA LYS A 397 36.45 11.44 -17.55
C LYS A 397 36.69 12.43 -16.42
N ASP A 398 35.63 13.11 -16.00
CA ASP A 398 35.62 14.10 -14.92
C ASP A 398 34.62 13.63 -13.86
N ILE A 399 35.06 13.52 -12.61
CA ILE A 399 34.23 12.99 -11.52
C ILE A 399 33.02 13.89 -11.24
N GLU A 400 33.20 15.21 -11.28
CA GLU A 400 32.14 16.17 -10.99
C GLU A 400 31.06 16.14 -12.06
N ALA A 401 31.47 16.09 -13.33
CA ALA A 401 30.57 15.97 -14.46
C ALA A 401 29.87 14.60 -14.48
N THR A 402 30.60 13.53 -14.12
CA THR A 402 30.05 12.17 -14.05
C THR A 402 28.98 12.10 -12.98
N ARG A 403 29.22 12.64 -11.78
CA ARG A 403 28.23 12.66 -10.69
C ARG A 403 26.94 13.37 -11.12
N ARG A 404 27.03 14.53 -11.78
CA ARG A 404 25.85 15.27 -12.27
C ARG A 404 25.11 14.51 -13.36
N HIS A 405 25.84 13.90 -14.28
CA HIS A 405 25.28 13.07 -15.34
C HIS A 405 24.52 11.87 -14.76
N THR A 406 25.15 11.09 -13.88
CA THR A 406 24.55 9.90 -13.27
C THR A 406 23.40 10.25 -12.34
N THR A 407 23.43 11.39 -11.65
CA THR A 407 22.30 11.87 -10.83
C THR A 407 21.12 12.21 -11.72
N THR A 408 21.35 12.86 -12.86
CA THR A 408 20.28 13.19 -13.81
C THR A 408 19.68 11.92 -14.43
N ILE A 409 20.51 10.94 -14.77
CA ILE A 409 20.09 9.61 -15.25
C ILE A 409 19.25 8.88 -14.18
N GLY A 410 19.71 8.85 -12.92
CA GLY A 410 18.99 8.27 -11.80
C GLY A 410 17.65 8.94 -11.56
N PHE A 411 17.62 10.28 -11.61
CA PHE A 411 16.39 11.07 -11.48
C PHE A 411 15.35 10.75 -12.56
N LEU A 412 15.78 10.35 -13.76
CA LEU A 412 14.91 9.89 -14.84
C LEU A 412 14.49 8.41 -14.74
N GLY A 413 14.91 7.70 -13.70
CA GLY A 413 14.55 6.29 -13.47
C GLY A 413 15.52 5.28 -14.10
N TYR A 414 16.78 5.65 -14.31
CA TYR A 414 17.81 4.74 -14.85
C TYR A 414 19.01 4.55 -13.89
N PRO A 415 18.79 4.26 -12.59
CA PRO A 415 19.87 4.16 -11.61
C PRO A 415 20.92 3.12 -12.00
N SER A 416 20.54 2.00 -12.62
CA SER A 416 21.46 0.96 -13.08
C SER A 416 22.46 1.47 -14.13
N THR A 417 22.00 2.31 -15.08
CA THR A 417 22.89 2.93 -16.07
C THR A 417 23.85 3.91 -15.41
N GLY A 418 23.36 4.68 -14.43
CA GLY A 418 24.21 5.55 -13.62
C GLY A 418 25.27 4.76 -12.84
N ALA A 419 24.86 3.67 -12.21
CA ALA A 419 25.73 2.76 -11.47
C ALA A 419 26.80 2.14 -12.37
N ASP A 420 26.47 1.66 -13.57
CA ASP A 420 27.43 1.09 -14.52
C ASP A 420 28.53 2.09 -14.92
N ILE A 421 28.14 3.34 -15.19
CA ILE A 421 29.07 4.42 -15.54
C ILE A 421 30.02 4.71 -14.37
N TYR A 422 29.47 4.86 -13.17
CA TYR A 422 30.23 5.24 -11.98
C TYR A 422 31.11 4.09 -11.48
N TRP A 423 30.61 2.85 -11.55
CA TRP A 423 31.34 1.61 -11.31
C TRP A 423 32.56 1.51 -12.20
N LYS A 424 32.38 1.70 -13.52
CA LYS A 424 33.50 1.65 -14.45
C LYS A 424 34.58 2.67 -14.10
N MET A 425 34.17 3.87 -13.69
CA MET A 425 35.08 4.96 -13.36
C MET A 425 35.87 4.71 -12.06
N LEU A 426 35.22 4.26 -10.99
CA LEU A 426 35.86 4.11 -9.68
C LEU A 426 36.42 2.72 -9.41
N VAL A 427 35.77 1.67 -9.93
CA VAL A 427 36.10 0.28 -9.63
C VAL A 427 36.92 -0.35 -10.77
N ASP A 428 36.41 -0.33 -12.01
CA ASP A 428 37.10 -1.05 -13.11
C ASP A 428 38.36 -0.34 -13.59
N THR A 429 38.33 1.00 -13.61
CA THR A 429 39.45 1.83 -14.12
C THR A 429 40.11 2.71 -13.06
N GLY A 430 39.47 2.86 -11.89
CA GLY A 430 39.92 3.70 -10.79
C GLY A 430 40.51 2.91 -9.61
N ASP A 431 40.69 3.61 -8.49
CA ASP A 431 41.04 3.02 -7.18
C ASP A 431 39.95 3.37 -6.16
N ILE A 432 38.93 2.51 -6.07
CA ILE A 432 37.80 2.70 -5.16
C ILE A 432 38.23 2.72 -3.68
N ALA A 433 39.31 2.03 -3.30
CA ALA A 433 39.77 1.99 -1.91
C ALA A 433 40.39 3.32 -1.46
N GLY A 434 40.94 4.10 -2.40
CA GLY A 434 41.48 5.43 -2.19
C GLY A 434 40.55 6.58 -2.61
N ALA A 435 39.31 6.28 -3.04
CA ALA A 435 38.35 7.28 -3.49
C ALA A 435 37.83 8.15 -2.34
N ASP A 436 37.27 9.31 -2.68
CA ASP A 436 36.64 10.21 -1.72
C ASP A 436 35.41 9.54 -1.06
N ALA A 437 35.16 9.84 0.21
CA ALA A 437 34.05 9.24 0.96
C ALA A 437 32.69 9.57 0.33
N ASP A 438 32.53 10.76 -0.26
CA ASP A 438 31.29 11.15 -0.94
C ASP A 438 31.07 10.34 -2.23
N ASP A 439 32.14 9.98 -2.93
CA ASP A 439 32.09 9.17 -4.15
C ASP A 439 31.70 7.72 -3.84
N ILE A 440 32.29 7.14 -2.78
CA ILE A 440 31.92 5.81 -2.28
C ILE A 440 30.46 5.82 -1.83
N ALA A 441 30.07 6.84 -1.06
CA ALA A 441 28.71 7.00 -0.58
C ALA A 441 27.70 7.09 -1.74
N TYR A 442 28.02 7.87 -2.77
CA TYR A 442 27.18 8.06 -3.94
C TYR A 442 27.03 6.77 -4.77
N LEU A 443 28.13 6.05 -5.04
CA LEU A 443 28.07 4.75 -5.71
C LEU A 443 27.25 3.73 -4.91
N THR A 444 27.39 3.73 -3.58
CA THR A 444 26.61 2.89 -2.69
C THR A 444 25.10 3.16 -2.88
N THR A 445 24.68 4.42 -2.89
CA THR A 445 23.27 4.81 -3.13
C THR A 445 22.79 4.35 -4.51
N LEU A 446 23.56 4.60 -5.57
CA LEU A 446 23.20 4.16 -6.93
C LEU A 446 23.01 2.63 -7.01
N LEU A 447 23.89 1.85 -6.37
CA LEU A 447 23.78 0.39 -6.36
C LEU A 447 22.55 -0.10 -5.57
N ILE A 448 22.21 0.57 -4.46
CA ILE A 448 21.00 0.28 -3.67
C ILE A 448 19.72 0.55 -4.48
N GLU A 449 19.67 1.70 -5.16
CA GLU A 449 18.56 2.11 -6.03
C GLU A 449 18.43 1.17 -7.24
N ALA A 450 19.56 0.77 -7.84
CA ALA A 450 19.62 -0.17 -8.95
C ALA A 450 19.38 -1.63 -8.56
N ARG A 451 19.17 -1.93 -7.26
CA ARG A 451 19.03 -3.30 -6.73
C ARG A 451 20.23 -4.21 -7.07
N GLN A 452 21.43 -3.65 -7.19
CA GLN A 452 22.67 -4.38 -7.51
C GLN A 452 23.43 -4.78 -6.24
N ASP A 453 22.75 -5.50 -5.35
CA ASP A 453 23.24 -5.84 -4.00
C ASP A 453 24.59 -6.60 -4.06
N GLU A 454 24.72 -7.59 -4.96
CA GLU A 454 25.97 -8.38 -5.12
C GLU A 454 27.18 -7.51 -5.52
N ARG A 455 26.97 -6.52 -6.39
CA ARG A 455 28.02 -5.58 -6.78
C ARG A 455 28.41 -4.67 -5.63
N LEU A 456 27.44 -4.23 -4.82
CA LEU A 456 27.71 -3.45 -3.63
C LEU A 456 28.55 -4.26 -2.63
N GLU A 457 28.20 -5.52 -2.38
CA GLU A 457 28.98 -6.42 -1.52
C GLU A 457 30.40 -6.63 -2.06
N GLN A 458 30.55 -6.84 -3.38
CA GLN A 458 31.85 -6.94 -4.04
C GLN A 458 32.69 -5.66 -3.84
N MET A 459 32.08 -4.49 -4.04
CA MET A 459 32.73 -3.20 -3.80
C MET A 459 33.14 -3.07 -2.34
N ALA A 460 32.22 -3.33 -1.40
CA ALA A 460 32.46 -3.21 0.04
C ALA A 460 33.63 -4.09 0.50
N ALA A 461 33.80 -5.29 -0.07
CA ALA A 461 34.94 -6.16 0.25
C ALA A 461 36.32 -5.56 -0.07
N THR A 462 36.38 -4.54 -0.94
CA THR A 462 37.62 -3.85 -1.32
C THR A 462 37.85 -2.54 -0.56
N LEU A 463 36.85 -2.04 0.16
CA LEU A 463 36.91 -0.76 0.87
C LEU A 463 37.71 -0.87 2.19
N PRO A 464 38.27 0.26 2.68
CA PRO A 464 38.76 0.37 4.05
C PRO A 464 37.69 -0.02 5.07
N HIS A 465 38.11 -0.55 6.22
CA HIS A 465 37.23 -1.16 7.23
C HIS A 465 35.99 -0.32 7.58
N ALA A 466 36.16 0.97 7.90
CA ALA A 466 35.05 1.85 8.22
C ALA A 466 34.07 2.05 7.04
N ALA A 467 34.59 2.25 5.83
CA ALA A 467 33.78 2.47 4.63
C ALA A 467 33.05 1.19 4.17
N LYS A 468 33.70 0.03 4.30
CA LYS A 468 33.08 -1.29 4.05
C LYS A 468 31.82 -1.46 4.89
N HIS A 469 31.97 -1.35 6.20
CA HIS A 469 30.90 -1.59 7.15
C HIS A 469 29.80 -0.52 7.02
N LEU A 470 30.16 0.72 6.69
CA LEU A 470 29.17 1.76 6.40
C LEU A 470 28.34 1.46 5.15
N ALA A 471 28.97 0.99 4.06
CA ALA A 471 28.27 0.63 2.84
C ALA A 471 27.32 -0.57 3.05
N LEU A 472 27.75 -1.59 3.78
CA LEU A 472 26.92 -2.76 4.12
C LEU A 472 25.76 -2.39 5.06
N ALA A 473 26.00 -1.53 6.05
CA ALA A 473 24.96 -1.02 6.93
C ALA A 473 23.85 -0.29 6.15
N ARG A 474 24.21 0.54 5.17
CA ARG A 474 23.25 1.21 4.29
C ARG A 474 22.49 0.20 3.43
N LEU A 475 23.17 -0.80 2.85
CA LEU A 475 22.53 -1.86 2.08
C LEU A 475 21.50 -2.61 2.93
N HIS A 476 21.88 -3.09 4.10
CA HIS A 476 21.00 -3.86 4.97
C HIS A 476 19.83 -3.00 5.49
N SER A 477 20.07 -1.72 5.81
CA SER A 477 19.00 -0.79 6.16
C SER A 477 18.00 -0.61 5.01
N ALA A 478 18.47 -0.44 3.77
CA ALA A 478 17.62 -0.30 2.58
C ALA A 478 16.92 -1.61 2.15
N ARG A 479 17.23 -2.73 2.81
CA ARG A 479 16.59 -4.04 2.63
C ARG A 479 15.85 -4.49 3.89
N GLU A 480 15.72 -3.60 4.88
CA GLU A 480 15.04 -3.85 6.16
C GLU A 480 15.60 -5.07 6.93
N ARG A 481 16.86 -5.40 6.68
CA ARG A 481 17.61 -6.44 7.41
C ARG A 481 18.20 -5.79 8.66
N TRP A 482 17.32 -5.40 9.57
CA TRP A 482 17.66 -4.53 10.70
C TRP A 482 18.74 -5.08 11.64
N PRO A 483 18.74 -6.39 11.99
CA PRO A 483 19.81 -6.96 12.81
C PRO A 483 21.19 -6.85 12.15
N GLU A 484 21.30 -7.16 10.86
CA GLU A 484 22.54 -7.05 10.09
C GLU A 484 22.96 -5.60 9.89
N ALA A 485 21.99 -4.70 9.64
CA ALA A 485 22.24 -3.27 9.53
C ALA A 485 22.84 -2.70 10.83
N LEU A 486 22.32 -3.13 11.97
CA LEU A 486 22.82 -2.72 13.29
C LEU A 486 24.25 -3.20 13.51
N ASP A 487 24.54 -4.47 13.25
CA ASP A 487 25.89 -5.04 13.43
C ASP A 487 26.93 -4.34 12.55
N GLU A 488 26.61 -4.17 11.26
CA GLU A 488 27.48 -3.48 10.30
C GLU A 488 27.69 -2.01 10.69
N ALA A 489 26.64 -1.28 11.09
CA ALA A 489 26.76 0.12 11.49
C ALA A 489 27.67 0.30 12.71
N GLN A 490 27.66 -0.65 13.65
CA GLN A 490 28.54 -0.59 14.81
C GLN A 490 29.98 -0.95 14.51
N HIS A 491 30.22 -1.91 13.62
CA HIS A 491 31.57 -2.17 13.12
C HIS A 491 32.13 -0.91 12.44
N ALA A 492 31.29 -0.16 11.70
CA ALA A 492 31.68 1.12 11.14
C ALA A 492 32.03 2.16 12.22
N VAL A 493 31.19 2.31 13.26
CA VAL A 493 31.48 3.20 14.41
C VAL A 493 32.78 2.81 15.12
N ALA A 494 32.98 1.53 15.42
CA ALA A 494 34.19 1.02 16.07
C ALA A 494 35.45 1.21 15.20
N ALA A 495 35.28 1.24 13.88
CA ALA A 495 36.34 1.54 12.91
C ALA A 495 36.62 3.05 12.74
N GLY A 496 35.89 3.92 13.44
CA GLY A 496 36.07 5.37 13.42
C GLY A 496 35.16 6.13 12.44
N ALA A 497 34.10 5.53 11.92
CA ALA A 497 33.10 6.26 11.15
C ALA A 497 32.37 7.30 12.02
N GLY A 498 31.98 8.42 11.39
CA GLY A 498 31.45 9.61 12.05
C GLY A 498 29.96 9.55 12.41
N VAL A 499 29.30 10.72 12.37
CA VAL A 499 27.88 10.90 12.73
C VAL A 499 26.94 9.98 11.94
N GLU A 500 27.22 9.76 10.65
CA GLU A 500 26.36 8.97 9.79
C GLU A 500 26.23 7.50 10.25
N ALA A 501 27.34 6.87 10.63
CA ALA A 501 27.30 5.50 11.15
C ALA A 501 26.46 5.42 12.44
N ARG A 502 26.50 6.45 13.29
CA ARG A 502 25.69 6.53 14.51
C ARG A 502 24.20 6.73 14.20
N ARG A 503 23.86 7.47 13.15
CA ARG A 503 22.48 7.56 12.64
C ARG A 503 21.96 6.21 12.17
N LEU A 504 22.79 5.42 11.47
CA LEU A 504 22.43 4.06 11.06
C LEU A 504 22.28 3.13 12.26
N VAL A 505 23.16 3.20 13.27
CA VAL A 505 23.01 2.46 14.53
C VAL A 505 21.67 2.82 15.18
N ALA A 506 21.34 4.12 15.30
CA ALA A 506 20.09 4.56 15.91
C ALA A 506 18.86 4.08 15.14
N GLY A 507 18.84 4.25 13.81
CA GLY A 507 17.73 3.81 12.96
C GLY A 507 17.51 2.30 13.03
N ALA A 508 18.57 1.50 12.88
CA ALA A 508 18.47 0.05 12.95
C ALA A 508 18.11 -0.45 14.36
N ALA A 509 18.70 0.13 15.42
CA ALA A 509 18.40 -0.23 16.79
C ALA A 509 16.94 0.04 17.17
N GLN A 510 16.34 1.12 16.68
CA GLN A 510 14.93 1.40 16.91
C GLN A 510 14.01 0.32 16.31
N GLN A 511 14.35 -0.22 15.13
CA GLN A 511 13.57 -1.26 14.45
C GLN A 511 13.65 -2.63 15.13
N VAL A 512 14.72 -2.90 15.89
CA VAL A 512 14.89 -4.15 16.66
C VAL A 512 14.66 -3.97 18.17
N ASP A 513 14.03 -2.85 18.57
CA ASP A 513 13.75 -2.49 19.96
C ASP A 513 14.99 -2.40 20.89
N GLU A 514 16.16 -2.12 20.32
CA GLU A 514 17.40 -1.85 21.06
C GLU A 514 17.59 -0.36 21.35
N ASN A 515 16.51 0.30 21.81
CA ASN A 515 16.42 1.75 21.97
C ASN A 515 17.55 2.36 22.81
N ALA A 516 17.97 1.70 23.90
CA ALA A 516 19.07 2.16 24.74
C ALA A 516 20.40 2.28 23.95
N ARG A 517 20.65 1.34 23.05
CA ARG A 517 21.88 1.26 22.25
C ARG A 517 21.94 2.37 21.21
N GLY A 518 20.83 2.63 20.52
CA GLY A 518 20.76 3.72 19.54
C GLY A 518 20.85 5.10 20.19
N ALA A 519 20.18 5.31 21.33
CA ALA A 519 20.30 6.54 22.09
C ALA A 519 21.73 6.80 22.56
N ALA A 520 22.42 5.77 23.07
CA ALA A 520 23.82 5.88 23.50
C ALA A 520 24.76 6.24 22.34
N ALA A 521 24.55 5.66 21.15
CA ALA A 521 25.35 5.96 19.96
C ALA A 521 25.22 7.44 19.53
N LEU A 522 24.01 7.99 19.53
CA LEU A 522 23.78 9.41 19.21
C LEU A 522 24.34 10.34 20.29
N LEU A 523 24.22 9.96 21.57
CA LEU A 523 24.72 10.75 22.69
C LEU A 523 26.23 11.04 22.61
N GLU A 524 27.03 10.11 22.07
CA GLU A 524 28.48 10.30 21.90
C GLU A 524 28.84 11.50 21.01
N VAL A 525 27.94 11.88 20.10
CA VAL A 525 28.14 12.97 19.12
C VAL A 525 27.10 14.07 19.26
N LEU A 526 26.48 14.21 20.44
CA LEU A 526 25.38 15.15 20.72
C LEU A 526 25.63 16.58 20.22
N ASP A 527 26.88 17.04 20.26
CA ASP A 527 27.23 18.39 19.82
C ASP A 527 27.15 18.60 18.31
N GLU A 528 27.30 17.53 17.52
CA GLU A 528 27.28 17.51 16.05
C GLU A 528 25.88 17.19 15.47
N LEU A 529 24.93 16.80 16.33
CA LEU A 529 23.58 16.40 15.94
C LEU A 529 22.71 17.58 15.51
N THR A 530 21.83 17.32 14.54
CA THR A 530 20.71 18.21 14.20
C THR A 530 19.58 18.08 15.23
N ASP A 531 18.66 19.04 15.26
CA ASP A 531 17.51 18.99 16.18
C ASP A 531 16.66 17.71 15.97
N GLU A 532 16.52 17.25 14.73
CA GLU A 532 15.82 16.00 14.39
C GLU A 532 16.54 14.77 14.99
N ASP A 533 17.87 14.70 14.86
CA ASP A 533 18.66 13.62 15.46
C ASP A 533 18.54 13.64 17.00
N VAL A 534 18.50 14.82 17.61
CA VAL A 534 18.35 14.96 19.08
C VAL A 534 16.96 14.51 19.53
N TRP A 535 15.90 14.83 18.78
CA TRP A 535 14.55 14.33 19.05
C TRP A 535 14.47 12.81 18.95
N ARG A 536 15.06 12.22 17.90
CA ARG A 536 15.15 10.75 17.79
C ARG A 536 15.88 10.14 18.98
N MET A 537 17.01 10.70 19.39
CA MET A 537 17.74 10.28 20.58
C MET A 537 16.86 10.35 21.85
N ILE A 538 16.08 11.43 22.03
CA ILE A 538 15.16 11.60 23.17
C ILE A 538 14.07 10.53 23.18
N VAL A 539 13.45 10.23 22.02
CA VAL A 539 12.41 9.21 21.91
C VAL A 539 12.97 7.84 22.29
N MET A 540 14.13 7.46 21.73
CA MET A 540 14.78 6.19 22.05
C MET A 540 15.21 6.12 23.52
N ALA A 541 15.79 7.19 24.07
CA ALA A 541 16.18 7.24 25.48
C ALA A 541 14.96 7.15 26.40
N THR A 542 13.84 7.77 26.03
CA THR A 542 12.57 7.67 26.75
C THR A 542 12.05 6.24 26.76
N ALA A 543 12.03 5.56 25.61
CA ALA A 543 11.62 4.16 25.50
C ALA A 543 12.51 3.22 26.33
N ALA A 544 13.80 3.55 26.47
CA ALA A 544 14.75 2.84 27.32
C ALA A 544 14.77 3.28 28.79
N GLU A 545 13.92 4.24 29.18
CA GLU A 545 13.92 4.90 30.50
C GLU A 545 15.27 5.52 30.91
N ASP A 546 16.12 5.91 29.95
CA ASP A 546 17.35 6.66 30.18
C ASP A 546 17.09 8.17 30.30
N TRP A 547 16.52 8.55 31.45
CA TRP A 547 16.16 9.93 31.75
C TRP A 547 17.37 10.89 31.80
N VAL A 548 18.58 10.38 32.00
CA VAL A 548 19.80 11.21 31.97
C VAL A 548 20.06 11.68 30.54
N THR A 549 19.95 10.79 29.57
CA THR A 549 20.09 11.12 28.14
C THR A 549 18.95 12.01 27.65
N VAL A 550 17.71 11.77 28.09
CA VAL A 550 16.57 12.65 27.78
C VAL A 550 16.84 14.08 28.24
N ARG A 551 17.35 14.28 29.47
CA ARG A 551 17.67 15.62 29.99
C ARG A 551 18.78 16.32 29.20
N LYS A 552 19.80 15.59 28.75
CA LYS A 552 20.87 16.15 27.90
C LYS A 552 20.33 16.60 26.54
N GLY A 553 19.49 15.78 25.91
CA GLY A 553 18.83 16.14 24.65
C GLY A 553 17.91 17.35 24.81
N ALA A 554 17.06 17.35 25.84
CA ALA A 554 16.16 18.47 26.11
C ALA A 554 16.93 19.78 26.36
N ALA A 555 18.06 19.73 27.09
CA ALA A 555 18.93 20.88 27.29
C ALA A 555 19.55 21.38 25.97
N LYS A 556 19.96 20.48 25.07
CA LYS A 556 20.47 20.82 23.73
C LYS A 556 19.42 21.55 22.89
N LEU A 557 18.15 21.14 22.99
CA LEU A 557 17.00 21.76 22.32
C LEU A 557 16.47 23.02 23.02
N GLY A 558 17.09 23.47 24.12
CA GLY A 558 16.63 24.63 24.88
C GLY A 558 15.34 24.41 25.66
N MET A 559 15.03 23.16 26.01
CA MET A 559 13.85 22.74 26.80
C MET A 559 14.27 22.39 28.23
N PRO A 560 14.32 23.35 29.16
CA PRO A 560 14.75 23.09 30.52
C PRO A 560 13.72 22.25 31.28
N ILE A 561 14.14 21.09 31.77
CA ILE A 561 13.33 20.22 32.62
C ILE A 561 13.63 20.53 34.09
N LYS A 562 12.60 20.71 34.92
CA LYS A 562 12.74 21.13 36.32
C LYS A 562 13.23 20.00 37.23
N SER A 563 12.73 18.79 36.98
CA SER A 563 13.17 17.59 37.69
C SER A 563 14.67 17.33 37.44
N THR A 564 15.38 16.79 38.44
CA THR A 564 16.82 16.53 38.36
C THR A 564 17.19 15.05 38.39
N GLU A 565 16.25 14.19 38.80
CA GLU A 565 16.43 12.74 38.92
C GLU A 565 15.12 12.01 38.60
N GLY A 566 15.21 10.72 38.29
CA GLY A 566 14.07 9.87 37.99
C GLY A 566 13.32 10.21 36.69
N PRO A 567 12.16 9.56 36.47
CA PRO A 567 11.25 9.85 35.36
C PRO A 567 10.86 11.33 35.30
N ILE A 568 10.61 11.81 34.08
CA ILE A 568 10.13 13.17 33.85
C ILE A 568 8.60 13.13 33.89
N GLU A 569 8.02 13.76 34.92
CA GLU A 569 6.58 13.89 35.11
C GLU A 569 6.27 15.38 35.33
N GLU A 570 6.21 16.12 34.23
CA GLU A 570 5.88 17.55 34.18
C GLU A 570 4.73 17.76 33.22
N GLU A 571 3.65 18.41 33.68
CA GLU A 571 2.50 18.71 32.82
C GLU A 571 2.89 19.76 31.77
N MET A 572 2.92 19.34 30.50
CA MET A 572 3.35 20.17 29.36
C MET A 572 2.20 20.48 28.38
N GLY A 573 0.96 20.19 28.78
CA GLY A 573 -0.26 20.48 28.02
C GLY A 573 -0.95 19.25 27.43
N LEU A 574 -2.12 19.48 26.83
CA LEU A 574 -2.92 18.45 26.17
C LEU A 574 -2.40 18.17 24.76
N ILE A 575 -2.45 16.90 24.36
CA ILE A 575 -2.08 16.42 23.03
C ILE A 575 -3.06 15.34 22.57
N ARG A 576 -3.11 15.07 21.26
CA ARG A 576 -3.78 13.90 20.69
C ARG A 576 -2.72 12.87 20.33
N LEU A 577 -2.88 11.64 20.80
CA LEU A 577 -2.03 10.52 20.37
C LEU A 577 -2.77 9.69 19.33
N ILE A 578 -2.09 9.40 18.23
CA ILE A 578 -2.57 8.49 17.19
C ILE A 578 -2.06 7.09 17.52
N LEU A 579 -2.98 6.20 17.88
CA LEU A 579 -2.71 4.82 18.30
C LEU A 579 -3.39 3.83 17.34
N PRO A 580 -2.84 2.62 17.15
CA PRO A 580 -3.48 1.60 16.32
C PRO A 580 -4.82 1.14 16.94
N ALA A 581 -5.74 0.67 16.11
CA ALA A 581 -6.98 0.03 16.54
C ALA A 581 -7.02 -1.45 16.08
N PRO A 582 -7.77 -2.33 16.79
CA PRO A 582 -7.82 -3.77 16.46
C PRO A 582 -8.35 -4.09 15.06
N ASP A 583 -9.09 -3.17 14.44
CA ASP A 583 -9.60 -3.25 13.08
C ASP A 583 -8.57 -2.86 12.00
N GLY A 584 -7.33 -2.57 12.42
CA GLY A 584 -6.25 -2.08 11.55
C GLY A 584 -6.33 -0.58 11.25
N GLY A 585 -7.31 0.14 11.81
CA GLY A 585 -7.43 1.59 11.73
C GLY A 585 -6.51 2.33 12.71
N GLN A 586 -6.65 3.66 12.73
CA GLN A 586 -6.00 4.53 13.70
C GLN A 586 -7.05 5.26 14.55
N ARG A 587 -6.77 5.41 15.84
CA ARG A 587 -7.62 6.11 16.81
C ARG A 587 -6.88 7.31 17.39
N GLN A 588 -7.57 8.44 17.48
CA GLN A 588 -7.06 9.61 18.18
C GLN A 588 -7.48 9.55 19.65
N VAL A 589 -6.51 9.60 20.56
CA VAL A 589 -6.74 9.53 22.01
C VAL A 589 -6.20 10.80 22.67
N LEU A 590 -7.09 11.54 23.33
CA LEU A 590 -6.70 12.72 24.10
C LEU A 590 -5.80 12.30 25.27
N SER A 591 -4.69 13.00 25.43
CA SER A 591 -3.60 12.65 26.34
C SER A 591 -2.99 13.89 26.98
N ILE A 592 -2.37 13.72 28.14
CA ILE A 592 -1.61 14.77 28.83
C ILE A 592 -0.13 14.53 28.58
N ARG A 593 0.57 15.49 27.98
CA ARG A 593 2.03 15.40 27.80
C ARG A 593 2.71 15.54 29.16
N THR A 594 3.47 14.52 29.56
CA THR A 594 4.17 14.45 30.85
C THR A 594 5.68 14.68 30.72
N GLY A 595 6.20 14.76 29.50
CA GLY A 595 7.62 15.01 29.24
C GLY A 595 7.92 15.29 27.77
N PRO A 596 9.21 15.37 27.38
CA PRO A 596 9.61 15.66 26.01
C PRO A 596 9.02 14.70 24.97
N ALA A 597 8.95 13.40 25.28
CA ALA A 597 8.41 12.35 24.41
C ALA A 597 7.51 11.36 25.17
N THR A 598 6.97 11.76 26.32
CA THR A 598 6.05 10.95 27.13
C THR A 598 4.72 11.64 27.31
N ALA A 599 3.64 10.87 27.25
CA ALA A 599 2.31 11.33 27.56
C ALA A 599 1.47 10.25 28.23
N ARG A 600 0.50 10.67 29.02
CA ARG A 600 -0.44 9.78 29.71
C ARG A 600 -1.79 9.83 29.02
N LEU A 601 -2.36 8.68 28.69
CA LEU A 601 -3.69 8.61 28.09
C LEU A 601 -4.72 9.14 29.09
N ALA A 602 -5.50 10.14 28.68
CA ALA A 602 -6.47 10.77 29.57
C ALA A 602 -7.83 10.05 29.53
N LEU A 603 -8.15 9.40 28.41
CA LEU A 603 -9.50 8.87 28.16
C LEU A 603 -9.57 7.34 28.30
N PRO A 604 -10.59 6.81 28.99
CA PRO A 604 -10.92 5.39 28.99
C PRO A 604 -11.17 4.87 27.57
N GLN A 605 -10.64 3.68 27.28
CA GLN A 605 -10.81 3.01 26.00
C GLN A 605 -11.80 1.85 26.09
N PRO A 606 -12.46 1.50 24.97
CA PRO A 606 -13.34 0.33 24.94
C PRO A 606 -12.62 -0.97 25.32
N ARG A 607 -13.39 -1.95 25.79
CA ARG A 607 -12.89 -3.30 26.06
C ARG A 607 -12.31 -3.92 24.78
N GLY A 608 -11.15 -4.59 24.91
CA GLY A 608 -10.45 -5.21 23.78
C GLY A 608 -9.38 -4.32 23.12
N MET A 609 -9.18 -3.10 23.61
CA MET A 609 -8.05 -2.26 23.23
C MET A 609 -6.79 -2.65 24.03
N ASP A 610 -5.62 -2.60 23.39
CA ASP A 610 -4.33 -2.89 24.03
C ASP A 610 -3.79 -1.74 24.90
N TYR A 611 -4.55 -0.65 25.00
CA TYR A 611 -4.22 0.54 25.79
C TYR A 611 -5.47 1.14 26.44
N ASN A 612 -5.27 1.82 27.57
CA ASN A 612 -6.34 2.43 28.35
C ASN A 612 -5.91 3.72 29.07
N ALA A 613 -6.86 4.39 29.72
CA ALA A 613 -6.60 5.54 30.58
C ALA A 613 -5.45 5.27 31.57
N GLY A 614 -4.61 6.28 31.77
CA GLY A 614 -3.48 6.20 32.69
C GLY A 614 -2.22 5.56 32.11
N ASP A 615 -2.30 4.88 30.96
CA ASP A 615 -1.13 4.33 30.27
C ASP A 615 -0.13 5.43 29.94
N LEU A 616 1.14 5.17 30.25
CA LEU A 616 2.24 6.04 29.90
C LEU A 616 2.80 5.59 28.56
N VAL A 617 2.72 6.49 27.58
CA VAL A 617 3.03 6.23 26.17
C VAL A 617 4.23 7.07 25.75
N VAL A 618 5.15 6.46 25.01
CA VAL A 618 6.20 7.16 24.26
C VAL A 618 5.62 7.60 22.94
N PHE A 619 5.84 8.85 22.55
CA PHE A 619 5.36 9.39 21.28
C PHE A 619 6.48 10.10 20.51
N ASP A 620 6.33 10.20 19.19
CA ASP A 620 7.21 10.99 18.34
C ASP A 620 6.77 12.46 18.37
N PRO A 621 7.62 13.40 18.86
CA PRO A 621 7.28 14.81 18.97
C PRO A 621 7.27 15.57 17.63
N GLN A 622 7.23 14.88 16.49
CA GLN A 622 6.90 15.45 15.19
C GLN A 622 5.39 15.65 15.03
N LEU A 623 4.96 16.89 14.79
CA LEU A 623 3.55 17.22 14.53
C LEU A 623 3.05 16.53 13.26
N LEU A 624 1.91 15.86 13.37
CA LEU A 624 1.23 15.22 12.23
C LEU A 624 0.36 16.20 11.43
N GLU A 625 -0.12 17.27 12.09
CA GLU A 625 -0.90 18.35 11.48
C GLU A 625 -0.15 19.68 11.65
N PRO A 626 -0.12 20.56 10.63
CA PRO A 626 0.46 21.89 10.77
C PRO A 626 -0.34 22.72 11.79
N LEU A 627 0.33 23.70 12.40
CA LEU A 627 -0.35 24.66 13.28
C LEU A 627 -1.35 25.49 12.45
N PRO A 628 -2.60 25.68 12.94
CA PRO A 628 -3.55 26.57 12.29
C PRO A 628 -3.00 27.98 12.12
N GLU A 629 -3.35 28.67 11.03
CA GLU A 629 -2.86 30.03 10.76
C GLU A 629 -3.61 31.08 11.60
N GLU A 630 -4.88 30.81 11.93
CA GLU A 630 -5.75 31.75 12.62
C GLU A 630 -5.58 31.70 14.15
N PRO A 631 -5.39 32.85 14.84
CA PRO A 631 -5.16 32.89 16.28
C PRO A 631 -6.30 32.34 17.16
N GLU A 632 -7.53 32.32 16.66
CA GLU A 632 -8.68 31.74 17.37
C GLU A 632 -8.67 30.21 17.28
N GLU A 633 -8.29 29.64 16.13
CA GLU A 633 -8.15 28.20 15.95
C GLU A 633 -6.94 27.65 16.72
N GLN A 634 -5.86 28.42 16.81
CA GLN A 634 -4.68 28.07 17.63
C GLN A 634 -5.00 27.92 19.12
N GLN A 635 -6.00 28.64 19.66
CA GLN A 635 -6.36 28.55 21.08
C GLN A 635 -6.99 27.21 21.46
N ASN A 636 -7.69 26.57 20.52
CA ASN A 636 -8.35 25.28 20.72
C ASN A 636 -7.60 24.12 20.06
N PHE A 637 -6.44 24.39 19.45
CA PHE A 637 -5.66 23.37 18.76
C PHE A 637 -4.99 22.42 19.75
N VAL A 638 -5.37 21.15 19.69
CA VAL A 638 -4.70 20.07 20.42
C VAL A 638 -3.77 19.35 19.44
N PRO A 639 -2.44 19.44 19.60
CA PRO A 639 -1.48 18.92 18.62
C PRO A 639 -1.52 17.38 18.55
N PRO A 640 -1.57 16.79 17.34
CA PRO A 640 -1.53 15.35 17.15
C PRO A 640 -0.11 14.81 16.94
N PHE A 641 0.19 13.70 17.61
CA PHE A 641 1.47 13.00 17.54
C PHE A 641 1.27 11.50 17.37
N ALA A 642 2.23 10.84 16.71
CA ALA A 642 2.22 9.39 16.57
C ALA A 642 2.69 8.71 17.86
N ALA A 643 1.94 7.73 18.35
CA ALA A 643 2.42 6.88 19.44
C ALA A 643 3.51 5.91 18.92
N VAL A 644 4.56 5.71 19.72
CA VAL A 644 5.68 4.81 19.42
C VAL A 644 5.52 3.49 20.17
N SER A 645 5.32 3.55 21.49
CA SER A 645 5.14 2.37 22.32
C SER A 645 4.48 2.70 23.66
N ILE A 646 3.85 1.70 24.28
CA ILE A 646 3.39 1.81 25.67
C ILE A 646 4.60 1.58 26.58
N LEU A 647 5.02 2.62 27.30
CA LEU A 647 6.16 2.55 28.22
C LEU A 647 5.80 1.79 29.49
N ARG A 648 4.64 2.12 30.08
CA ARG A 648 4.11 1.44 31.26
C ARG A 648 2.58 1.45 31.23
N PRO A 649 1.92 0.31 31.49
CA PRO A 649 0.48 0.31 31.65
C PRO A 649 0.08 1.11 32.89
N GLY A 650 -0.98 1.89 32.79
CA GLY A 650 -1.66 2.55 33.90
C GLY A 650 -2.45 1.57 34.74
N GLY A 651 -2.79 0.41 34.16
CA GLY A 651 -3.47 -0.68 34.85
C GLY A 651 -4.96 -0.44 35.08
N TYR A 652 -5.54 0.58 34.44
CA TYR A 652 -6.98 0.84 34.54
C TYR A 652 -7.78 -0.19 33.73
N THR A 653 -8.87 -0.66 34.32
CA THR A 653 -9.89 -1.46 33.63
C THR A 653 -11.11 -0.59 33.39
N SER A 654 -11.69 -0.64 32.19
CA SER A 654 -12.86 0.17 31.84
C SER A 654 -14.11 -0.69 31.72
N TYR A 655 -15.20 -0.24 32.36
CA TYR A 655 -16.51 -0.87 32.30
C TYR A 655 -17.51 0.04 31.61
N PHE A 656 -18.22 -0.52 30.63
CA PHE A 656 -19.24 0.18 29.86
C PHE A 656 -20.54 0.29 30.66
N PHE A 657 -21.21 1.44 30.54
CA PHE A 657 -22.57 1.63 31.01
C PHE A 657 -23.43 2.29 29.92
N ASP A 658 -24.70 1.93 29.89
CA ASP A 658 -25.71 2.47 28.95
C ASP A 658 -27.10 2.50 29.60
N GLY A 659 -27.94 3.47 29.24
CA GLY A 659 -29.33 3.53 29.68
C GLY A 659 -29.95 4.90 29.45
N ALA A 660 -31.08 5.17 30.12
CA ALA A 660 -31.71 6.49 30.02
C ALA A 660 -30.95 7.52 30.84
N ALA A 661 -30.83 8.74 30.31
CA ALA A 661 -30.19 9.85 31.00
C ALA A 661 -30.96 10.20 32.30
N PRO A 662 -30.27 10.32 33.45
CA PRO A 662 -30.90 10.71 34.70
C PRO A 662 -31.13 12.24 34.75
N SER A 663 -31.62 12.74 35.88
CA SER A 663 -31.71 14.20 36.07
C SER A 663 -30.32 14.83 36.22
N ASP A 664 -30.15 16.11 35.87
CA ASP A 664 -28.87 16.83 36.03
C ASP A 664 -28.29 16.75 37.45
N ALA A 665 -29.17 16.73 38.46
CA ALA A 665 -28.77 16.63 39.86
C ALA A 665 -28.21 15.24 40.19
N ASP A 666 -28.89 14.17 39.76
CA ASP A 666 -28.44 12.79 39.96
C ASP A 666 -27.14 12.52 39.17
N TRP A 667 -27.03 13.07 37.95
CA TRP A 667 -25.83 12.98 37.14
C TRP A 667 -24.63 13.67 37.79
N THR A 668 -24.84 14.88 38.33
CA THR A 668 -23.80 15.62 39.04
C THR A 668 -23.30 14.84 40.26
N GLU A 669 -24.21 14.33 41.09
CA GLU A 669 -23.86 13.51 42.26
C GLU A 669 -23.06 12.25 41.87
N PHE A 670 -23.49 11.56 40.81
CA PHE A 670 -22.79 10.38 40.29
C PHE A 670 -21.36 10.70 39.82
N THR A 671 -21.17 11.80 39.08
CA THR A 671 -19.84 12.22 38.64
C THR A 671 -18.92 12.62 39.80
N GLU A 672 -19.47 13.24 40.86
CA GLU A 672 -18.71 13.59 42.06
C GLU A 672 -18.25 12.33 42.81
N VAL A 673 -19.12 11.33 42.96
CA VAL A 673 -18.81 10.04 43.62
C VAL A 673 -17.66 9.31 42.93
N MET A 674 -17.64 9.31 41.59
CA MET A 674 -16.59 8.69 40.79
C MET A 674 -15.29 9.50 40.83
N ALA A 675 -15.38 10.84 40.77
CA ALA A 675 -14.23 11.73 40.88
C ALA A 675 -13.53 11.61 42.25
N GLU A 676 -14.27 11.53 43.36
CA GLU A 676 -13.71 11.36 44.71
C GLU A 676 -12.91 10.06 44.87
N ARG A 677 -13.24 9.04 44.08
CA ARG A 677 -12.55 7.73 44.06
C ARG A 677 -11.42 7.67 43.04
N GLY A 678 -11.23 8.73 42.26
CA GLY A 678 -10.27 8.74 41.16
C GLY A 678 -10.65 7.77 40.04
N TRP A 679 -11.95 7.56 39.80
CA TRP A 679 -12.47 6.72 38.72
C TRP A 679 -12.91 7.63 37.57
N PRO A 680 -12.00 7.98 36.63
CA PRO A 680 -12.36 8.86 35.54
C PRO A 680 -13.45 8.22 34.68
N MET A 681 -14.47 9.02 34.40
CA MET A 681 -15.57 8.65 33.55
C MET A 681 -15.53 9.44 32.25
N TRP A 682 -15.99 8.80 31.19
CA TRP A 682 -16.22 9.48 29.91
C TRP A 682 -17.56 9.09 29.32
N VAL A 683 -18.32 10.09 28.90
CA VAL A 683 -19.62 9.93 28.26
C VAL A 683 -19.50 10.28 26.79
N TYR A 684 -20.06 9.42 25.95
CA TYR A 684 -19.96 9.51 24.50
C TYR A 684 -21.31 9.83 23.84
N SER A 685 -22.41 9.73 24.58
CA SER A 685 -23.73 10.16 24.13
C SER A 685 -23.80 11.69 24.01
N ASP A 686 -24.35 12.17 22.89
CA ASP A 686 -24.72 13.57 22.67
C ASP A 686 -26.23 13.77 22.94
N ASP A 687 -26.73 14.99 22.71
CA ASP A 687 -28.14 15.35 22.93
C ASP A 687 -29.11 14.56 22.02
N ASP A 688 -28.61 13.90 20.97
CA ASP A 688 -29.39 13.14 19.99
C ASP A 688 -29.49 11.65 20.34
N TYR A 689 -28.68 11.15 21.28
CA TYR A 689 -28.76 9.76 21.73
C TYR A 689 -30.04 9.52 22.56
N GLN A 690 -30.87 8.57 22.12
CA GLN A 690 -32.17 8.25 22.73
C GLN A 690 -32.32 6.75 22.95
N VAL A 691 -33.03 6.40 24.03
CA VAL A 691 -33.40 5.03 24.38
C VAL A 691 -34.91 4.90 24.47
N THR A 692 -35.42 3.67 24.39
CA THR A 692 -36.86 3.42 24.38
C THR A 692 -37.40 3.29 25.80
N HIS A 693 -38.40 4.09 26.17
CA HIS A 693 -39.05 3.96 27.46
C HIS A 693 -39.86 2.64 27.51
N PRO A 694 -39.64 1.76 28.51
CA PRO A 694 -40.12 0.37 28.48
C PRO A 694 -41.65 0.22 28.59
N THR A 695 -42.33 1.18 29.23
CA THR A 695 -43.80 1.15 29.38
C THR A 695 -44.56 1.94 28.31
N SER A 696 -44.09 3.13 27.91
CA SER A 696 -44.77 3.99 26.94
C SER A 696 -44.32 3.76 25.49
N GLY A 697 -43.12 3.21 25.28
CA GLY A 697 -42.49 3.09 23.96
C GLY A 697 -42.00 4.42 23.38
N GLU A 698 -42.05 5.51 24.16
CA GLU A 698 -41.55 6.82 23.76
C GLU A 698 -40.01 6.83 23.77
N GLN A 699 -39.43 7.62 22.87
CA GLN A 699 -37.99 7.86 22.90
C GLN A 699 -37.67 8.90 23.97
N ILE A 700 -36.72 8.59 24.85
CA ILE A 700 -36.24 9.46 25.92
C ILE A 700 -34.73 9.62 25.78
N SER A 701 -34.17 10.72 26.28
CA SER A 701 -32.72 10.94 26.24
C SER A 701 -31.97 9.79 26.89
N GLY A 702 -30.94 9.31 26.21
CA GLY A 702 -30.06 8.24 26.68
C GLY A 702 -28.73 8.78 27.21
N VAL A 703 -27.97 7.93 27.89
CA VAL A 703 -26.58 8.19 28.26
C VAL A 703 -25.78 6.91 28.17
N PHE A 704 -24.62 6.96 27.50
CA PHE A 704 -23.68 5.85 27.50
C PHE A 704 -22.23 6.32 27.65
N GLY A 705 -21.42 5.48 28.28
CA GLY A 705 -20.06 5.85 28.62
C GLY A 705 -19.26 4.72 29.23
N TRP A 706 -18.07 5.08 29.70
CA TRP A 706 -17.13 4.17 30.34
C TRP A 706 -16.70 4.75 31.67
N VAL A 707 -16.57 3.89 32.68
CA VAL A 707 -15.87 4.20 33.93
C VAL A 707 -14.56 3.43 33.94
N ALA A 708 -13.44 4.13 34.12
CA ALA A 708 -12.14 3.51 34.29
C ALA A 708 -11.80 3.39 35.78
N VAL A 709 -11.48 2.18 36.22
CA VAL A 709 -11.15 1.87 37.61
C VAL A 709 -9.67 1.47 37.74
N PRO A 710 -8.96 1.94 38.79
CA PRO A 710 -7.58 1.54 39.08
C PRO A 710 -7.40 0.03 39.29
N PRO A 711 -6.17 -0.51 39.13
CA PRO A 711 -5.89 -1.94 39.22
C PRO A 711 -6.11 -2.56 40.60
N ASP A 712 -6.18 -1.76 41.65
CA ASP A 712 -6.42 -2.19 43.03
C ASP A 712 -7.91 -2.32 43.38
N VAL A 713 -8.81 -1.95 42.46
CA VAL A 713 -10.26 -2.06 42.60
C VAL A 713 -10.76 -3.34 41.93
N SER A 714 -11.55 -4.14 42.65
CA SER A 714 -12.15 -5.35 42.09
C SER A 714 -13.44 -5.05 41.32
N ALA A 715 -13.73 -5.83 40.28
CA ALA A 715 -14.99 -5.75 39.52
C ALA A 715 -16.24 -5.78 40.44
N VAL A 716 -16.20 -6.58 41.51
CA VAL A 716 -17.28 -6.67 42.51
C VAL A 716 -17.50 -5.35 43.25
N GLU A 717 -16.43 -4.63 43.57
CA GLU A 717 -16.54 -3.30 44.19
C GLU A 717 -17.09 -2.25 43.21
N VAL A 718 -16.78 -2.38 41.92
CA VAL A 718 -17.34 -1.51 40.88
C VAL A 718 -18.84 -1.74 40.74
N ASP A 719 -19.27 -2.99 40.60
CA ASP A 719 -20.68 -3.37 40.49
C ASP A 719 -21.50 -2.85 41.68
N ALA A 720 -21.00 -3.12 42.90
CA ALA A 720 -21.65 -2.66 44.13
C ALA A 720 -21.73 -1.12 44.22
N LEU A 721 -20.71 -0.39 43.76
CA LEU A 721 -20.74 1.07 43.77
C LEU A 721 -21.69 1.63 42.72
N LEU A 722 -21.69 1.08 41.50
CA LEU A 722 -22.59 1.51 40.44
C LEU A 722 -24.05 1.25 40.81
N ASP A 723 -24.35 0.11 41.44
CA ASP A 723 -25.69 -0.18 41.94
C ASP A 723 -26.12 0.80 43.05
N ASP A 724 -25.27 1.04 44.06
CA ASP A 724 -25.56 1.98 45.16
C ASP A 724 -25.74 3.42 44.65
N ALA A 725 -24.87 3.87 43.74
CA ALA A 725 -24.90 5.23 43.21
C ALA A 725 -26.09 5.50 42.26
N THR A 726 -26.68 4.44 41.68
CA THR A 726 -27.80 4.55 40.74
C THR A 726 -29.12 4.00 41.28
N GLU A 727 -29.17 3.48 42.52
CA GLU A 727 -30.33 2.82 43.13
C GLU A 727 -31.62 3.65 43.06
N ARG A 728 -31.50 4.98 43.19
CA ARG A 728 -32.64 5.92 43.26
C ARG A 728 -33.06 6.49 41.91
N TRP A 729 -32.38 6.12 40.83
CA TRP A 729 -32.66 6.70 39.53
C TRP A 729 -34.02 6.22 39.02
N SER A 730 -34.74 7.12 38.33
CA SER A 730 -36.07 6.79 37.78
C SER A 730 -35.99 5.74 36.66
N HIS A 731 -34.86 5.68 35.98
CA HIS A 731 -34.52 4.69 34.96
C HIS A 731 -33.12 4.11 35.27
N PRO A 732 -32.94 2.78 35.21
CA PRO A 732 -31.66 2.16 35.53
C PRO A 732 -30.67 2.27 34.36
N LEU A 733 -29.38 2.30 34.68
CA LEU A 733 -28.31 1.98 33.73
C LEU A 733 -28.08 0.47 33.68
N ALA A 734 -27.45 0.01 32.60
CA ALA A 734 -26.97 -1.33 32.41
C ALA A 734 -25.46 -1.35 32.19
N TRP A 735 -24.75 -2.21 32.92
CA TRP A 735 -23.33 -2.54 32.74
C TRP A 735 -23.19 -4.06 32.57
N LEU A 736 -23.87 -4.61 31.58
CA LEU A 736 -24.09 -6.06 31.41
C LEU A 736 -22.79 -6.88 31.42
N ASP A 737 -21.72 -6.38 30.79
CA ASP A 737 -20.44 -7.08 30.75
C ASP A 737 -19.77 -7.15 32.12
N LEU A 738 -19.90 -6.10 32.94
CA LEU A 738 -19.43 -6.10 34.32
C LEU A 738 -20.25 -7.09 35.16
N ALA A 739 -21.58 -7.07 35.05
CA ALA A 739 -22.47 -8.00 35.74
C ALA A 739 -22.15 -9.47 35.41
N ARG A 740 -21.86 -9.78 34.14
CA ARG A 740 -21.42 -11.11 33.69
C ARG A 740 -20.06 -11.51 34.27
N GLU A 741 -19.15 -10.56 34.39
CA GLU A 741 -17.81 -10.79 34.94
C GLU A 741 -17.84 -11.12 36.43
N VAL A 742 -18.73 -10.47 37.19
CA VAL A 742 -18.89 -10.71 38.63
C VAL A 742 -19.90 -11.80 38.98
N ASP A 743 -20.67 -12.28 37.98
CA ASP A 743 -21.79 -13.22 38.14
C ASP A 743 -22.86 -12.73 39.13
N VAL A 744 -23.17 -11.43 39.07
CA VAL A 744 -24.17 -10.76 39.93
C VAL A 744 -25.26 -10.15 39.06
N GLU A 745 -26.52 -10.47 39.38
CA GLU A 745 -27.73 -9.91 38.75
C GLU A 745 -27.71 -9.82 37.20
N VAL A 746 -27.05 -10.75 36.51
CA VAL A 746 -26.94 -10.76 35.03
C VAL A 746 -28.31 -10.64 34.35
N GLU A 747 -29.30 -11.40 34.83
CA GLU A 747 -30.68 -11.37 34.30
C GLU A 747 -31.35 -9.98 34.42
N ARG A 748 -30.99 -9.18 35.44
CA ARG A 748 -31.49 -7.81 35.61
C ARG A 748 -30.98 -6.93 34.47
N HIS A 749 -29.68 -7.00 34.18
CA HIS A 749 -29.06 -6.21 33.13
C HIS A 749 -29.49 -6.63 31.73
N GLU A 750 -29.64 -7.93 31.45
CA GLU A 750 -30.17 -8.42 30.17
C GLU A 750 -31.61 -7.94 29.93
N ARG A 751 -32.42 -7.88 30.99
CA ARG A 751 -33.76 -7.30 30.92
C ARG A 751 -33.72 -5.80 30.64
N ILE A 752 -32.85 -5.03 31.28
CA ILE A 752 -32.72 -3.59 31.04
C ILE A 752 -32.34 -3.33 29.58
N VAL A 753 -31.31 -3.99 29.07
CA VAL A 753 -30.89 -3.88 27.65
C VAL A 753 -32.05 -4.15 26.71
N LYS A 754 -32.80 -5.23 26.94
CA LYS A 754 -33.95 -5.60 26.11
C LYS A 754 -35.13 -4.63 26.21
N GLU A 755 -35.46 -4.16 27.40
CA GLU A 755 -36.63 -3.32 27.65
C GLU A 755 -36.42 -1.88 27.19
N TYR A 756 -35.17 -1.40 27.25
CA TYR A 756 -34.80 -0.04 26.82
C TYR A 756 -34.27 0.03 25.38
N GLY A 757 -34.02 -1.11 24.73
CA GLY A 757 -33.57 -1.18 23.34
C GLY A 757 -32.11 -0.73 23.17
N LEU A 758 -31.26 -1.10 24.13
CA LEU A 758 -29.82 -0.78 24.18
C LEU A 758 -28.98 -1.72 23.31
#